data_AF-A0A922DDJ0-F1
#
_entry.id   AF-A0A922DDJ0-F1
#
_cell.length_a   1.000
_cell.length_b   1.000
_cell.length_c   1.000
_cell.angle_alpha   90.00
_cell.angle_beta   90.00
_cell.angle_gamma   90.00
#
_symmetry.space_group_name_H-M   'P 1'
#
loop_
_entity.id
_entity.type
_entity.pdbx_description
1 polymer ?
#
loop_
_entity_poly.entity_id
_entity_poly.type
_entity_poly.pdbx_seq_one_letter_code
_entity_poly.pdbx_strand_id
1 'polypeptide(L)'
;MDCKLSHLKEEVFDSRMSDASEFVQKLQAGTSDNTLRCPYLANLEVERRKHLYGKGDDDKLMDALMQYFFRFGHLACFTSDVEVFLEVLTTDKKTEFLEKLKKGSESLSTVPTKVLGQSITILKVQEVVGKMYKLSKSELEGSAVQMVELYCRNLPLSKDLDPQENMHGEELLSMACNVLVQLFWRTRHLGYFIEAIMILEFGLTIRRYVWQYKILLLHLYSLVGALSSAYECYKSLDAKNILMETVSHHILPQMLVSPLWVDLNNLLKDYLKFMDDHFRESADLTFLAYRHRNYSKVIEFVQFKEQLQHSNQYLVARVEAPILHLKQNADNIEEEERVLESLKFGIQFIELSNEIGSKSLTFNEDLQSRPWWTPTSEKNYLLGPFEGISFFPRENMTKEREANVLRVIERKSLLPRMIYLSIRSASALLKENFEVNGSLSDPKISSELKFLLERYAKLLGFSLSDSIEVVLGVSSGVKPSSTIDSDLIDWLNFAVFLNAWNLSSHELAQPDLDGYKAGSWHIVDSLLKKYISEKVRSMDPLICSPWVDLPILVQLVSEPLAWHGLVLQSRVRSSLPSGKRKKKGGPDSTSPPFHAIRESIQSSCGAIEDVMKWLREQINRPEDENLETTLSFLQGKGQNEGPGQVFKIVETFSSSINDTQLGDWISQAVKCWSPVDVARKIVTGKCTVLSEFLQMCESKMKLLQALKQQIAQV
;
A
#
# COMPACT_ATOMS: atom_id res chain seq x y z
N MET A 1 14.27 -22.33 -9.09
CA MET A 1 14.36 -23.73 -8.61
C MET A 1 15.42 -24.43 -9.44
N ASP A 2 16.70 -24.32 -9.05
CA ASP A 2 17.84 -24.89 -9.78
C ASP A 2 18.57 -25.91 -8.90
N CYS A 3 17.99 -27.10 -8.76
CA CYS A 3 18.74 -28.27 -8.28
C CYS A 3 18.64 -29.35 -9.35
N LYS A 4 19.32 -29.13 -10.48
CA LYS A 4 19.60 -30.21 -11.43
C LYS A 4 20.50 -31.20 -10.70
N LEU A 5 19.91 -32.31 -10.23
CA LEU A 5 20.60 -33.44 -9.59
C LEU A 5 21.49 -34.22 -10.57
N SER A 6 22.10 -33.55 -11.56
CA SER A 6 22.87 -34.15 -12.65
C SER A 6 24.29 -34.59 -12.26
N HIS A 7 24.62 -34.62 -10.97
CA HIS A 7 25.96 -34.93 -10.48
C HIS A 7 26.16 -36.40 -10.09
N LEU A 8 25.09 -37.19 -9.97
CA LEU A 8 25.16 -38.62 -9.64
C LEU A 8 25.13 -39.46 -10.92
N LYS A 9 25.90 -40.56 -10.94
CA LYS A 9 25.75 -41.60 -11.97
C LYS A 9 24.42 -42.31 -11.76
N GLU A 10 23.80 -42.72 -12.87
CA GLU A 10 22.47 -43.34 -12.90
C GLU A 10 22.34 -44.54 -11.96
N GLU A 11 23.28 -45.47 -11.99
CA GLU A 11 23.29 -46.67 -11.12
C GLU A 11 23.32 -46.31 -9.62
N VAL A 12 24.08 -45.27 -9.26
CA VAL A 12 24.20 -44.80 -7.88
C VAL A 12 22.92 -44.12 -7.43
N PHE A 13 22.28 -43.36 -8.32
CA PHE A 13 20.98 -42.75 -8.05
C PHE A 13 19.91 -43.81 -7.82
N ASP A 14 19.82 -44.81 -8.70
CA ASP A 14 18.82 -45.87 -8.62
C ASP A 14 18.97 -46.70 -7.34
N SER A 15 20.20 -47.10 -6.99
CA SER A 15 20.48 -47.81 -5.74
C SER A 15 20.05 -46.99 -4.52
N ARG A 16 20.42 -45.70 -4.45
CA ARG A 16 20.05 -44.83 -3.32
C ARG A 16 18.54 -44.58 -3.23
N MET A 17 17.86 -44.45 -4.37
CA MET A 17 16.40 -44.28 -4.38
C MET A 17 15.71 -45.57 -3.95
N SER A 18 16.24 -46.74 -4.32
CA SER A 18 15.73 -48.03 -3.83
C SER A 18 15.89 -48.17 -2.32
N ASP A 19 17.08 -47.88 -1.78
CA ASP A 19 17.35 -47.91 -0.34
C ASP A 19 16.43 -46.94 0.43
N ALA A 20 16.24 -45.73 -0.12
CA ALA A 20 15.33 -44.74 0.46
C ALA A 20 13.87 -45.22 0.44
N SER A 21 13.40 -45.78 -0.68
CA SER A 21 12.06 -46.36 -0.79
C SER A 21 11.85 -47.49 0.22
N GLU A 22 12.80 -48.41 0.36
CA GLU A 22 12.71 -49.52 1.32
C GLU A 22 12.68 -49.00 2.77
N PHE A 23 13.51 -48.02 3.08
CA PHE A 23 13.53 -47.39 4.40
C PHE A 23 12.20 -46.69 4.72
N VAL A 24 11.65 -45.92 3.77
CA VAL A 24 10.36 -45.25 3.93
C VAL A 24 9.22 -46.27 4.09
N GLN A 25 9.23 -47.36 3.35
CA GLN A 25 8.25 -48.44 3.52
C GLN A 25 8.33 -49.09 4.91
N LYS A 26 9.55 -49.31 5.43
CA LYS A 26 9.73 -49.78 6.82
C LYS A 26 9.17 -48.79 7.84
N LEU A 27 9.37 -47.49 7.64
CA LEU A 27 8.81 -46.45 8.51
C LEU A 27 7.27 -46.46 8.47
N GLN A 28 6.68 -46.57 7.29
CA GLN A 28 5.22 -46.64 7.13
C GLN A 28 4.63 -47.89 7.78
N ALA A 29 5.28 -49.04 7.63
CA ALA A 29 4.86 -50.30 8.24
C ALA A 29 5.04 -50.32 9.77
N GLY A 30 6.05 -49.61 10.30
CA GLY A 30 6.32 -49.49 11.73
C GLY A 30 5.41 -48.52 12.49
N THR A 31 4.65 -47.69 11.78
CA THR A 31 3.65 -46.80 12.38
C THR A 31 2.41 -47.58 12.80
N SER A 32 2.30 -47.89 14.10
CA SER A 32 1.10 -48.51 14.69
C SER A 32 -0.14 -47.61 14.63
N ASP A 33 0.07 -46.31 14.46
CA ASP A 33 -0.98 -45.30 14.41
C ASP A 33 -0.88 -44.52 13.09
N ASN A 34 -1.95 -44.54 12.31
CA ASN A 34 -2.03 -43.96 10.96
C ASN A 34 -2.01 -42.41 10.95
N THR A 35 -1.54 -41.79 12.03
CA THR A 35 -1.62 -40.36 12.32
C THR A 35 -0.35 -39.58 11.92
N LEU A 36 0.80 -40.26 11.77
CA LEU A 36 2.05 -39.60 11.39
C LEU A 36 2.10 -39.28 9.88
N ARG A 37 2.23 -37.99 9.56
CA ARG A 37 2.33 -37.50 8.16
C ARG A 37 3.71 -37.74 7.53
N CYS A 38 4.79 -37.60 8.32
CA CYS A 38 6.16 -37.56 7.82
C CYS A 38 6.58 -38.76 6.93
N PRO A 39 6.25 -40.03 7.28
CA PRO A 39 6.60 -41.16 6.43
C PRO A 39 5.93 -41.13 5.04
N TYR A 40 4.74 -40.54 4.94
CA TYR A 40 4.03 -40.40 3.66
C TYR A 40 4.57 -39.21 2.84
N LEU A 41 4.94 -38.12 3.49
CA LEU A 41 5.65 -36.99 2.85
C LEU A 41 7.04 -37.42 2.34
N ALA A 42 7.74 -38.27 3.07
CA ALA A 42 9.02 -38.83 2.64
C ALA A 42 8.86 -39.65 1.34
N ASN A 43 7.77 -40.41 1.21
CA ASN A 43 7.47 -41.14 -0.02
C ASN A 43 7.23 -40.20 -1.20
N LEU A 44 6.48 -39.11 -0.99
CA LEU A 44 6.27 -38.08 -2.01
C LEU A 44 7.59 -37.39 -2.43
N GLU A 45 8.49 -37.13 -1.49
CA GLU A 45 9.80 -36.55 -1.80
C GLU A 45 10.68 -37.52 -2.59
N VAL A 46 10.62 -38.83 -2.33
CA VAL A 46 11.32 -39.84 -3.15
C VAL A 46 10.82 -39.81 -4.60
N GLU A 47 9.51 -39.79 -4.81
CA GLU A 47 8.94 -39.72 -6.17
C GLU A 47 9.24 -38.37 -6.86
N ARG A 48 9.22 -37.26 -6.11
CA ARG A 48 9.63 -35.95 -6.62
C ARG A 48 11.09 -35.93 -7.05
N ARG A 49 11.99 -36.54 -6.26
CA ARG A 49 13.43 -36.62 -6.61
C ARG A 49 13.66 -37.42 -7.88
N LYS A 50 12.91 -38.51 -8.10
CA LYS A 50 12.92 -39.27 -9.36
C LYS A 50 12.50 -38.39 -10.55
N HIS A 51 11.45 -37.58 -10.40
CA HIS A 51 11.03 -36.62 -11.43
C HIS A 51 12.10 -35.58 -11.74
N LEU A 52 12.69 -34.96 -10.70
CA LEU A 52 13.75 -33.96 -10.88
C LEU A 52 15.02 -34.52 -11.55
N TYR A 53 15.27 -35.83 -11.43
CA TYR A 53 16.37 -36.53 -12.10
C TYR A 53 16.02 -36.98 -13.54
N GLY A 54 14.74 -36.92 -13.96
CA GLY A 54 14.27 -37.36 -15.28
C GLY A 54 13.84 -38.83 -15.36
N LYS A 55 13.70 -39.52 -14.22
CA LYS A 55 13.17 -40.89 -14.09
C LYS A 55 11.82 -40.95 -13.37
N GLY A 56 11.08 -39.84 -13.39
CA GLY A 56 9.79 -39.74 -12.74
C GLY A 56 8.73 -40.60 -13.42
N ASP A 57 7.80 -41.09 -12.61
CA ASP A 57 6.59 -41.78 -13.05
C ASP A 57 5.39 -41.00 -12.49
N ASP A 58 4.70 -40.26 -13.36
CA ASP A 58 3.59 -39.39 -12.98
C ASP A 58 2.49 -40.18 -12.25
N ASP A 59 2.25 -41.43 -12.66
CA ASP A 59 1.18 -42.25 -12.11
C ASP A 59 1.52 -42.70 -10.69
N LYS A 60 2.79 -43.07 -10.42
CA LYS A 60 3.26 -43.37 -9.05
C LYS A 60 3.19 -42.16 -8.12
N LEU A 61 3.57 -40.97 -8.61
CA LEU A 61 3.47 -39.76 -7.80
C LEU A 61 2.01 -39.41 -7.51
N MET A 62 1.12 -39.51 -8.50
CA MET A 62 -0.31 -39.31 -8.30
C MET A 62 -0.90 -40.33 -7.33
N ASP A 63 -0.51 -41.60 -7.41
CA ASP A 63 -0.98 -42.64 -6.49
C ASP A 63 -0.52 -42.36 -5.06
N ALA A 64 0.73 -41.95 -4.87
CA ALA A 64 1.24 -41.53 -3.57
C ALA A 64 0.50 -40.30 -3.02
N LEU A 65 0.16 -39.32 -3.88
CA LEU A 65 -0.64 -38.15 -3.52
C LEU A 65 -2.07 -38.53 -3.12
N MET A 66 -2.70 -39.47 -3.84
CA MET A 66 -4.03 -39.98 -3.50
C MET A 66 -4.01 -40.74 -2.17
N GLN A 67 -2.98 -41.56 -1.92
CA GLN A 67 -2.79 -42.21 -0.62
C GLN A 67 -2.64 -41.20 0.52
N TYR A 68 -1.92 -40.10 0.28
CA TYR A 68 -1.81 -39.00 1.23
C TYR A 68 -3.16 -38.32 1.47
N PHE A 69 -3.94 -38.07 0.40
CA PHE A 69 -5.28 -37.47 0.48
C PHE A 69 -6.27 -38.31 1.26
N PHE A 70 -6.29 -39.63 1.05
CA PHE A 70 -7.20 -40.51 1.78
C PHE A 70 -6.96 -40.50 3.29
N ARG A 71 -5.74 -40.22 3.73
CA ARG A 71 -5.37 -40.17 5.15
C ARG A 71 -5.50 -38.77 5.73
N PHE A 72 -5.01 -37.77 5.03
CA PHE A 72 -4.78 -36.41 5.56
C PHE A 72 -5.52 -35.32 4.80
N GLY A 73 -6.31 -35.66 3.77
CA GLY A 73 -7.01 -34.69 2.92
C GLY A 73 -8.06 -33.84 3.65
N HIS A 74 -8.44 -34.19 4.88
CA HIS A 74 -9.32 -33.38 5.71
C HIS A 74 -8.58 -32.35 6.57
N LEU A 75 -7.23 -32.40 6.62
CA LEU A 75 -6.42 -31.50 7.44
C LEU A 75 -6.09 -30.21 6.68
N ALA A 76 -6.11 -29.09 7.38
CA ALA A 76 -5.85 -27.76 6.81
C ALA A 76 -4.45 -27.63 6.16
N CYS A 77 -3.47 -28.42 6.62
CA CYS A 77 -2.09 -28.42 6.10
C CYS A 77 -1.93 -29.20 4.79
N PHE A 78 -2.94 -29.93 4.31
CA PHE A 78 -2.78 -30.80 3.14
C PHE A 78 -2.26 -30.04 1.93
N THR A 79 -2.85 -28.88 1.61
CA THR A 79 -2.50 -28.13 0.41
C THR A 79 -1.06 -27.63 0.45
N SER A 80 -0.61 -27.08 1.59
CA SER A 80 0.77 -26.59 1.74
C SER A 80 1.78 -27.74 1.78
N ASP A 81 1.39 -28.90 2.32
CA ASP A 81 2.21 -30.11 2.27
C ASP A 81 2.44 -30.59 0.82
N VAL A 82 1.41 -30.51 -0.05
CA VAL A 82 1.48 -31.09 -1.40
C VAL A 82 1.92 -30.14 -2.51
N GLU A 83 1.88 -28.82 -2.29
CA GLU A 83 2.14 -27.81 -3.32
C GLU A 83 3.47 -28.06 -4.07
N VAL A 84 4.55 -28.30 -3.33
CA VAL A 84 5.91 -28.53 -3.89
C VAL A 84 5.97 -29.80 -4.75
N PHE A 85 5.13 -30.80 -4.49
CA PHE A 85 5.06 -32.03 -5.29
C PHE A 85 4.20 -31.85 -6.54
N LEU A 86 3.19 -30.97 -6.49
CA LEU A 86 2.41 -30.64 -7.68
C LEU A 86 3.27 -29.89 -8.71
N GLU A 87 4.26 -29.11 -8.29
CA GLU A 87 5.11 -28.33 -9.20
C GLU A 87 5.85 -29.17 -10.26
N VAL A 88 6.20 -30.43 -9.96
CA VAL A 88 6.90 -31.31 -10.92
C VAL A 88 5.96 -31.97 -11.94
N LEU A 89 4.64 -31.95 -11.72
CA LEU A 89 3.66 -32.50 -12.64
C LEU A 89 3.36 -31.53 -13.79
N THR A 90 3.08 -32.08 -14.96
CA THR A 90 2.55 -31.32 -16.10
C THR A 90 1.16 -30.76 -15.81
N THR A 91 0.75 -29.72 -16.54
CA THR A 91 -0.59 -29.12 -16.39
C THR A 91 -1.71 -30.15 -16.59
N ASP A 92 -1.57 -31.05 -17.55
CA ASP A 92 -2.56 -32.09 -17.84
C ASP A 92 -2.66 -33.08 -16.67
N LYS A 93 -1.52 -33.53 -16.13
CA LYS A 93 -1.48 -34.42 -14.97
C LYS A 93 -2.02 -33.76 -13.69
N LYS A 94 -1.78 -32.46 -13.49
CA LYS A 94 -2.42 -31.70 -12.40
C LYS A 94 -3.95 -31.70 -12.51
N THR A 95 -4.48 -31.54 -13.72
CA THR A 95 -5.93 -31.60 -13.94
C THR A 95 -6.48 -33.01 -13.74
N GLU A 96 -5.76 -34.05 -14.19
CA GLU A 96 -6.10 -35.45 -13.95
C GLU A 96 -6.17 -35.75 -12.44
N PHE A 97 -5.18 -35.30 -11.67
CA PHE A 97 -5.13 -35.44 -10.23
C PHE A 97 -6.33 -34.77 -9.53
N LEU A 98 -6.69 -33.55 -9.93
CA LEU A 98 -7.86 -32.87 -9.37
C LEU A 98 -9.17 -33.65 -9.60
N GLU A 99 -9.35 -34.22 -10.79
CA GLU A 99 -10.53 -35.05 -11.07
C GLU A 99 -10.51 -36.36 -10.28
N LYS A 100 -9.33 -36.96 -10.04
CA LYS A 100 -9.18 -38.10 -9.11
C LYS A 100 -9.56 -37.74 -7.67
N LEU A 101 -9.17 -36.56 -7.18
CA LEU A 101 -9.54 -36.09 -5.84
C LEU A 101 -11.06 -35.94 -5.69
N LYS A 102 -11.72 -35.33 -6.68
CA LYS A 102 -13.19 -35.16 -6.68
C LYS A 102 -13.89 -36.52 -6.58
N LYS A 103 -13.54 -37.46 -7.47
CA LYS A 103 -14.09 -38.84 -7.45
C LYS A 103 -13.78 -39.60 -6.16
N GLY A 104 -12.58 -39.40 -5.61
CA GLY A 104 -12.16 -40.05 -4.36
C GLY A 104 -12.98 -39.60 -3.16
N SER A 105 -13.33 -38.31 -3.07
CA SER A 105 -14.03 -37.72 -1.91
C SER A 105 -15.43 -38.27 -1.64
N GLU A 106 -16.13 -38.74 -2.67
CA GLU A 106 -17.51 -39.23 -2.57
C GLU A 106 -17.63 -40.53 -1.74
N SER A 107 -16.50 -41.16 -1.36
CA SER A 107 -16.46 -42.52 -0.82
C SER A 107 -15.78 -42.69 0.57
N LEU A 108 -15.26 -41.63 1.19
CA LEU A 108 -14.21 -41.78 2.23
C LEU A 108 -14.62 -41.56 3.69
N SER A 109 -15.57 -40.67 3.99
CA SER A 109 -15.88 -40.34 5.38
C SER A 109 -17.35 -40.02 5.59
N THR A 110 -17.91 -40.52 6.70
CA THR A 110 -19.25 -40.17 7.18
C THR A 110 -19.22 -39.07 8.23
N VAL A 111 -18.03 -38.65 8.70
CA VAL A 111 -17.87 -37.63 9.73
C VAL A 111 -17.99 -36.25 9.08
N PRO A 112 -18.99 -35.42 9.42
CA PRO A 112 -19.26 -34.15 8.72
C PRO A 112 -18.06 -33.20 8.65
N THR A 113 -17.29 -33.08 9.73
CA THR A 113 -16.11 -32.20 9.79
C THR A 113 -14.99 -32.67 8.85
N LYS A 114 -14.82 -33.98 8.67
CA LYS A 114 -13.83 -34.54 7.72
C LYS A 114 -14.28 -34.35 6.28
N VAL A 115 -15.57 -34.53 6.00
CA VAL A 115 -16.16 -34.28 4.67
C VAL A 115 -16.00 -32.82 4.27
N LEU A 116 -16.25 -31.89 5.19
CA LEU A 116 -16.02 -30.47 4.98
C LEU A 116 -14.54 -30.18 4.72
N GLY A 117 -13.64 -30.71 5.56
CA GLY A 117 -12.20 -30.55 5.40
C GLY A 117 -11.70 -31.04 4.03
N GLN A 118 -12.16 -32.20 3.57
CA GLN A 118 -11.85 -32.72 2.23
C GLN A 118 -12.39 -31.82 1.11
N SER A 119 -13.60 -31.29 1.27
CA SER A 119 -14.21 -30.37 0.29
C SER A 119 -13.38 -29.09 0.16
N ILE A 120 -12.95 -28.51 1.28
CA ILE A 120 -12.08 -27.32 1.32
C ILE A 120 -10.74 -27.62 0.66
N THR A 121 -10.14 -28.78 0.97
CA THR A 121 -8.88 -29.22 0.36
C THR A 121 -8.99 -29.31 -1.16
N ILE A 122 -10.07 -29.88 -1.70
CA ILE A 122 -10.27 -29.97 -3.15
C ILE A 122 -10.35 -28.57 -3.78
N LEU A 123 -11.08 -27.65 -3.15
CA LEU A 123 -11.17 -26.27 -3.61
C LEU A 123 -9.80 -25.57 -3.60
N LYS A 124 -9.02 -25.76 -2.53
CA LYS A 124 -7.66 -25.20 -2.41
C LYS A 124 -6.70 -25.77 -3.45
N VAL A 125 -6.75 -27.09 -3.70
CA VAL A 125 -5.94 -27.72 -4.76
C VAL A 125 -6.37 -27.22 -6.14
N GLN A 126 -7.67 -26.99 -6.36
CA GLN A 126 -8.17 -26.41 -7.61
C GLN A 126 -7.61 -24.99 -7.87
N GLU A 127 -7.41 -24.20 -6.81
CA GLU A 127 -6.77 -22.89 -6.85
C GLU A 127 -5.26 -23.01 -7.16
N VAL A 128 -4.52 -23.87 -6.45
CA VAL A 128 -3.07 -24.11 -6.65
C VAL A 128 -2.74 -24.64 -8.04
N VAL A 129 -3.58 -25.52 -8.59
CA VAL A 129 -3.44 -26.03 -9.97
C VAL A 129 -3.68 -24.92 -11.01
N GLY A 130 -4.23 -23.78 -10.61
CA GLY A 130 -4.52 -22.65 -11.49
C GLY A 130 -5.77 -22.84 -12.35
N LYS A 131 -6.59 -23.87 -12.08
CA LYS A 131 -7.80 -24.17 -12.86
C LYS A 131 -8.87 -23.08 -12.67
N MET A 132 -9.00 -22.54 -11.45
CA MET A 132 -9.91 -21.44 -11.14
C MET A 132 -9.76 -20.27 -12.12
N TYR A 133 -8.53 -19.90 -12.49
CA TYR A 133 -8.29 -18.79 -13.40
C TYR A 133 -8.63 -19.08 -14.87
N LYS A 134 -8.83 -20.34 -15.26
CA LYS A 134 -9.28 -20.71 -16.61
C LYS A 134 -10.80 -20.83 -16.73
N LEU A 135 -11.51 -20.81 -15.60
CA LEU A 135 -12.96 -20.91 -15.58
C LEU A 135 -13.61 -19.70 -16.27
N SER A 136 -14.72 -19.97 -16.94
CA SER A 136 -15.61 -18.95 -17.47
C SER A 136 -16.22 -18.11 -16.34
N LYS A 137 -16.80 -16.96 -16.68
CA LYS A 137 -17.46 -16.08 -15.72
C LYS A 137 -18.53 -16.82 -14.90
N SER A 138 -19.39 -17.59 -15.57
CA SER A 138 -20.48 -18.35 -14.92
C SER A 138 -19.95 -19.43 -13.98
N GLU A 139 -18.87 -20.14 -14.36
CA GLU A 139 -18.25 -21.15 -13.50
C GLU A 139 -17.57 -20.55 -12.26
N LEU A 140 -16.99 -19.34 -12.38
CA LEU A 140 -16.45 -18.60 -11.24
C LEU A 140 -17.56 -18.14 -10.30
N GLU A 141 -18.66 -17.60 -10.83
CA GLU A 141 -19.83 -17.25 -10.02
C GLU A 141 -20.35 -18.47 -9.27
N GLY A 142 -20.53 -19.60 -9.96
CA GLY A 142 -20.94 -20.87 -9.36
C GLY A 142 -19.97 -21.36 -8.28
N SER A 143 -18.66 -21.14 -8.46
CA SER A 143 -17.65 -21.50 -7.46
C SER A 143 -17.76 -20.64 -6.19
N ALA A 144 -17.98 -19.32 -6.33
CA ALA A 144 -18.18 -18.44 -5.17
C ALA A 144 -19.47 -18.76 -4.41
N VAL A 145 -20.56 -19.02 -5.14
CA VAL A 145 -21.84 -19.51 -4.61
C VAL A 145 -21.64 -20.80 -3.81
N GLN A 146 -20.98 -21.80 -4.41
CA GLN A 146 -20.69 -23.08 -3.77
C GLN A 146 -19.91 -22.91 -2.45
N MET A 147 -18.89 -22.06 -2.43
CA MET A 147 -18.07 -21.82 -1.23
C MET A 147 -18.89 -21.23 -0.08
N VAL A 148 -19.74 -20.24 -0.35
CA VAL A 148 -20.55 -19.58 0.69
C VAL A 148 -21.72 -20.45 1.13
N GLU A 149 -22.36 -21.20 0.23
CA GLU A 149 -23.35 -22.22 0.62
C GLU A 149 -22.73 -23.29 1.53
N LEU A 150 -21.53 -23.77 1.18
CA LEU A 150 -20.82 -24.76 1.98
C LEU A 150 -20.49 -24.21 3.38
N TYR A 151 -20.11 -22.93 3.48
CA TYR A 151 -19.90 -22.25 4.76
C TYR A 151 -21.18 -22.20 5.59
N CYS A 152 -22.26 -21.61 5.06
CA CYS A 152 -23.52 -21.44 5.77
C CYS A 152 -24.12 -22.79 6.22
N ARG A 153 -24.08 -23.81 5.36
CA ARG A 153 -24.61 -25.14 5.66
C ARG A 153 -23.86 -25.84 6.78
N ASN A 154 -22.55 -25.61 6.91
CA ASN A 154 -21.70 -26.29 7.90
C ASN A 154 -21.38 -25.44 9.13
N LEU A 155 -21.83 -24.17 9.18
CA LEU A 155 -21.69 -23.32 10.35
C LEU A 155 -22.19 -23.98 11.66
N PRO A 156 -23.31 -24.75 11.69
CA PRO A 156 -23.76 -25.48 12.87
C PRO A 156 -22.74 -26.46 13.47
N LEU A 157 -21.76 -26.93 12.69
CA LEU A 157 -20.70 -27.82 13.20
C LEU A 157 -19.83 -27.12 14.26
N SER A 158 -19.82 -25.78 14.26
CA SER A 158 -19.01 -24.96 15.17
C SER A 158 -19.77 -24.50 16.43
N LYS A 159 -21.02 -24.95 16.63
CA LYS A 159 -21.89 -24.44 17.70
C LYS A 159 -21.30 -24.60 19.11
N ASP A 160 -20.57 -25.69 19.33
CA ASP A 160 -20.01 -26.09 20.64
C ASP A 160 -18.54 -25.63 20.80
N LEU A 161 -17.97 -24.91 19.82
CA LEU A 161 -16.61 -24.38 19.89
C LEU A 161 -16.57 -23.09 20.71
N ASP A 162 -15.44 -22.85 21.37
CA ASP A 162 -15.18 -21.56 22.00
C ASP A 162 -15.04 -20.46 20.92
N PRO A 163 -15.55 -19.23 21.14
CA PRO A 163 -15.42 -18.14 20.17
C PRO A 163 -13.98 -17.77 19.78
N GLN A 164 -12.98 -18.16 20.59
CA GLN A 164 -11.55 -17.99 20.28
C GLN A 164 -11.01 -19.09 19.37
N GLU A 165 -11.61 -20.28 19.37
CA GLU A 165 -11.20 -21.39 18.52
C GLU A 165 -11.53 -21.14 17.04
N ASN A 166 -10.80 -21.82 16.15
CA ASN A 166 -11.03 -21.73 14.71
C ASN A 166 -12.33 -22.44 14.34
N MET A 167 -13.20 -21.74 13.63
CA MET A 167 -14.46 -22.33 13.17
C MET A 167 -14.25 -23.27 12.00
N HIS A 168 -15.12 -24.27 11.89
CA HIS A 168 -15.13 -25.16 10.74
C HIS A 168 -15.53 -24.40 9.47
N GLY A 169 -14.70 -24.47 8.43
CA GLY A 169 -15.00 -23.87 7.13
C GLY A 169 -14.70 -22.38 7.00
N GLU A 170 -14.09 -21.75 8.00
CA GLU A 170 -13.72 -20.32 7.99
C GLU A 170 -12.97 -19.89 6.72
N GLU A 171 -12.09 -20.72 6.18
CA GLU A 171 -11.32 -20.39 4.98
C GLU A 171 -12.20 -20.16 3.74
N LEU A 172 -13.41 -20.71 3.70
CA LEU A 172 -14.31 -20.63 2.54
C LEU A 172 -14.71 -19.19 2.18
N LEU A 173 -14.91 -18.31 3.16
CA LEU A 173 -15.26 -16.91 2.88
C LEU A 173 -14.08 -16.15 2.29
N SER A 174 -12.85 -16.45 2.73
CA SER A 174 -11.63 -15.86 2.14
C SER A 174 -11.41 -16.33 0.71
N MET A 175 -11.68 -17.61 0.42
CA MET A 175 -11.61 -18.16 -0.94
C MET A 175 -12.70 -17.56 -1.84
N ALA A 176 -13.93 -17.44 -1.34
CA ALA A 176 -15.02 -16.79 -2.07
C ALA A 176 -14.70 -15.33 -2.38
N CYS A 177 -14.10 -14.59 -1.43
CA CYS A 177 -13.61 -13.24 -1.64
C CYS A 177 -12.60 -13.18 -2.78
N ASN A 178 -11.61 -14.08 -2.81
CA ASN A 178 -10.61 -14.12 -3.90
C ASN A 178 -11.27 -14.29 -5.28
N VAL A 179 -12.29 -15.16 -5.38
CA VAL A 179 -13.06 -15.38 -6.62
C VAL A 179 -13.89 -14.14 -7.00
N LEU A 180 -14.56 -13.50 -6.05
CA LEU A 180 -15.35 -12.29 -6.27
C LEU A 180 -14.46 -11.12 -6.73
N VAL A 181 -13.28 -10.95 -6.14
CA VAL A 181 -12.30 -9.94 -6.56
C VAL A 181 -11.78 -10.25 -7.97
N GLN A 182 -11.57 -11.52 -8.30
CA GLN A 182 -11.23 -11.93 -9.66
C GLN A 182 -12.34 -11.59 -10.67
N LEU A 183 -13.61 -11.84 -10.31
CA LEU A 183 -14.76 -11.46 -11.12
C LEU A 183 -14.84 -9.94 -11.31
N PHE A 184 -14.59 -9.15 -10.26
CA PHE A 184 -14.47 -7.70 -10.36
C PHE A 184 -13.35 -7.29 -11.31
N TRP A 185 -12.16 -7.89 -11.21
CA TRP A 185 -11.03 -7.53 -12.07
C TRP A 185 -11.33 -7.80 -13.56
N ARG A 186 -12.01 -8.92 -13.86
CA ARG A 186 -12.39 -9.30 -15.23
C ARG A 186 -13.52 -8.46 -15.82
N THR A 187 -14.50 -8.09 -15.00
CA THR A 187 -15.77 -7.50 -15.48
C THR A 187 -15.90 -6.00 -15.21
N ARG A 188 -15.12 -5.48 -14.26
CA ARG A 188 -15.26 -4.14 -13.68
C ARG A 188 -16.61 -3.86 -13.02
N HIS A 189 -17.39 -4.90 -12.74
CA HIS A 189 -18.69 -4.73 -12.09
C HIS A 189 -18.52 -4.61 -10.57
N LEU A 190 -18.81 -3.42 -10.01
CA LEU A 190 -18.63 -3.13 -8.58
C LEU A 190 -19.44 -4.06 -7.66
N GLY A 191 -20.57 -4.59 -8.13
CA GLY A 191 -21.35 -5.60 -7.40
C GLY A 191 -20.52 -6.73 -6.79
N TYR A 192 -19.61 -7.37 -7.55
CA TYR A 192 -18.77 -8.45 -7.00
C TYR A 192 -17.80 -7.95 -5.92
N PHE A 193 -17.30 -6.71 -6.08
CA PHE A 193 -16.40 -6.09 -5.12
C PHE A 193 -17.13 -5.78 -3.80
N ILE A 194 -18.35 -5.26 -3.88
CA ILE A 194 -19.19 -5.03 -2.69
C ILE A 194 -19.60 -6.36 -2.06
N GLU A 195 -19.94 -7.39 -2.85
CA GLU A 195 -20.21 -8.73 -2.31
C GLU A 195 -19.02 -9.29 -1.52
N ALA A 196 -17.79 -9.10 -2.01
CA ALA A 196 -16.59 -9.52 -1.31
C ALA A 196 -16.46 -8.86 0.07
N ILE A 197 -16.75 -7.55 0.18
CA ILE A 197 -16.78 -6.85 1.47
C ILE A 197 -17.91 -7.40 2.36
N MET A 198 -19.11 -7.58 1.81
CA MET A 198 -20.28 -8.05 2.56
C MET A 198 -20.03 -9.41 3.23
N ILE A 199 -19.47 -10.38 2.51
CA ILE A 199 -19.22 -11.72 3.06
C ILE A 199 -18.13 -11.74 4.12
N LEU A 200 -17.11 -10.89 3.99
CA LEU A 200 -16.03 -10.81 4.98
C LEU A 200 -16.49 -10.11 6.26
N GLU A 201 -17.29 -9.04 6.16
CA GLU A 201 -17.92 -8.39 7.31
C GLU A 201 -18.93 -9.32 8.01
N PHE A 202 -19.65 -10.14 7.24
CA PHE A 202 -20.50 -11.20 7.79
C PHE A 202 -19.67 -12.20 8.61
N GLY A 203 -18.58 -12.70 8.03
CA GLY A 203 -17.64 -13.59 8.71
C GLY A 203 -17.07 -12.97 10.00
N LEU A 204 -16.70 -11.69 9.99
CA LEU A 204 -16.17 -10.98 11.16
C LEU A 204 -17.21 -10.69 12.23
N THR A 205 -18.48 -10.57 11.86
CA THR A 205 -19.58 -10.42 12.83
C THR A 205 -19.71 -11.71 13.65
N ILE A 206 -19.58 -12.86 13.00
CA ILE A 206 -19.56 -14.18 13.65
C ILE A 206 -18.28 -14.39 14.46
N ARG A 207 -17.10 -14.25 13.81
CA ARG A 207 -15.81 -14.44 14.47
C ARG A 207 -14.88 -13.25 14.23
N ARG A 208 -14.68 -12.47 15.28
CA ARG A 208 -13.92 -11.20 15.24
C ARG A 208 -12.40 -11.35 15.10
N TYR A 209 -11.86 -12.55 15.26
CA TYR A 209 -10.41 -12.80 15.35
C TYR A 209 -9.77 -13.30 14.05
N VAL A 210 -10.55 -13.46 12.97
CA VAL A 210 -10.04 -13.97 11.69
C VAL A 210 -9.16 -12.92 11.01
N TRP A 211 -7.86 -13.09 11.11
CA TRP A 211 -6.90 -12.13 10.57
C TRP A 211 -6.95 -12.07 9.04
N GLN A 212 -7.23 -13.20 8.36
CA GLN A 212 -7.34 -13.25 6.90
C GLN A 212 -8.44 -12.32 6.40
N TYR A 213 -9.61 -12.34 7.05
CA TYR A 213 -10.72 -11.44 6.69
C TYR A 213 -10.34 -9.98 6.90
N LYS A 214 -9.69 -9.67 8.03
CA LYS A 214 -9.24 -8.31 8.35
C LYS A 214 -8.24 -7.78 7.32
N ILE A 215 -7.27 -8.59 6.91
CA ILE A 215 -6.29 -8.21 5.88
C ILE A 215 -6.99 -8.01 4.54
N LEU A 216 -7.85 -8.93 4.11
CA LEU A 216 -8.59 -8.78 2.85
C LEU A 216 -9.47 -7.52 2.86
N LEU A 217 -10.22 -7.30 3.94
CA LEU A 217 -11.04 -6.08 4.12
C LEU A 217 -10.20 -4.81 4.14
N LEU A 218 -9.03 -4.82 4.79
CA LEU A 218 -8.10 -3.68 4.77
C LEU A 218 -7.76 -3.31 3.33
N HIS A 219 -7.34 -4.26 2.49
CA HIS A 219 -7.01 -3.98 1.08
C HIS A 219 -8.22 -3.56 0.25
N LEU A 220 -9.40 -4.16 0.49
CA LEU A 220 -10.64 -3.76 -0.18
C LEU A 220 -11.08 -2.34 0.21
N TYR A 221 -11.06 -2.00 1.49
CA TYR A 221 -11.38 -0.66 1.98
C TYR A 221 -10.38 0.38 1.49
N SER A 222 -9.08 0.05 1.45
CA SER A 222 -8.06 0.91 0.85
C SER A 222 -8.32 1.14 -0.64
N LEU A 223 -8.70 0.12 -1.41
CA LEU A 223 -8.98 0.27 -2.84
C LEU A 223 -10.20 1.16 -3.11
N VAL A 224 -11.29 0.97 -2.35
CA VAL A 224 -12.47 1.80 -2.55
C VAL A 224 -12.18 3.26 -2.14
N GLY A 225 -11.31 3.48 -1.16
CA GLY A 225 -10.97 4.80 -0.61
C GLY A 225 -11.56 5.06 0.77
N ALA A 226 -12.17 4.04 1.39
CA ALA A 226 -12.64 4.06 2.78
C ALA A 226 -11.47 3.82 3.75
N LEU A 227 -10.41 4.65 3.64
CA LEU A 227 -9.15 4.40 4.32
C LEU A 227 -9.26 4.43 5.85
N SER A 228 -10.17 5.24 6.40
CA SER A 228 -10.47 5.22 7.85
C SER A 228 -10.94 3.83 8.30
N SER A 229 -11.86 3.21 7.55
CA SER A 229 -12.33 1.84 7.82
C SER A 229 -11.23 0.79 7.62
N ALA A 230 -10.34 0.98 6.64
CA ALA A 230 -9.16 0.12 6.47
C ALA A 230 -8.21 0.21 7.68
N TYR A 231 -8.00 1.42 8.21
CA TYR A 231 -7.16 1.63 9.39
C TYR A 231 -7.78 1.04 10.66
N GLU A 232 -9.11 1.06 10.83
CA GLU A 232 -9.79 0.32 11.90
C GLU A 232 -9.56 -1.19 11.79
N CYS A 233 -9.61 -1.75 10.58
CA CYS A 233 -9.25 -3.16 10.35
C CYS A 233 -7.81 -3.44 10.78
N TYR A 234 -6.86 -2.56 10.42
CA TYR A 234 -5.46 -2.67 10.85
C TYR A 234 -5.32 -2.62 12.38
N LYS A 235 -5.92 -1.64 13.06
CA LYS A 235 -5.89 -1.54 14.52
C LYS A 235 -6.45 -2.78 15.19
N SER A 236 -7.48 -3.39 14.60
CA SER A 236 -8.08 -4.62 15.12
C SER A 236 -7.19 -5.87 14.99
N LEU A 237 -6.08 -5.81 14.23
CA LEU A 237 -5.06 -6.87 14.20
C LEU A 237 -4.16 -6.84 15.44
N ASP A 238 -4.16 -5.74 16.20
CA ASP A 238 -3.34 -5.54 17.40
C ASP A 238 -1.83 -5.81 17.15
N ALA A 239 -1.32 -5.33 16.02
CA ALA A 239 0.09 -5.50 15.64
C ALA A 239 1.01 -4.74 16.61
N LYS A 240 1.84 -5.50 17.36
CA LYS A 240 2.77 -4.98 18.37
C LYS A 240 4.19 -5.51 18.16
N ASN A 241 5.18 -4.75 18.62
CA ASN A 241 6.59 -5.11 18.59
C ASN A 241 7.04 -5.51 17.18
N ILE A 242 7.64 -6.69 17.03
CA ILE A 242 8.12 -7.20 15.74
C ILE A 242 7.02 -7.35 14.69
N LEU A 243 5.75 -7.46 15.07
CA LEU A 243 4.66 -7.48 14.09
C LEU A 243 4.49 -6.11 13.41
N MET A 244 4.89 -5.01 14.06
CA MET A 244 4.90 -3.70 13.41
C MET A 244 5.93 -3.67 12.27
N GLU A 245 7.04 -4.41 12.40
CA GLU A 245 8.02 -4.57 11.33
C GLU A 245 7.50 -5.45 10.18
N THR A 246 6.72 -6.50 10.46
CA THR A 246 6.32 -7.45 9.40
C THR A 246 4.97 -7.12 8.77
N VAL A 247 4.07 -6.40 9.46
CA VAL A 247 2.65 -6.23 9.08
C VAL A 247 2.29 -4.78 8.70
N SER A 248 3.01 -3.75 9.18
CA SER A 248 2.68 -2.34 8.91
C SER A 248 2.62 -2.01 7.41
N HIS A 249 3.39 -2.75 6.63
CA HIS A 249 3.43 -2.64 5.17
C HIS A 249 2.04 -2.79 4.50
N HIS A 250 1.03 -3.38 5.14
CA HIS A 250 -0.33 -3.46 4.58
C HIS A 250 -1.05 -2.11 4.50
N ILE A 251 -0.77 -1.18 5.43
CA ILE A 251 -1.52 0.08 5.59
C ILE A 251 -0.65 1.33 5.45
N LEU A 252 0.63 1.25 5.85
CA LEU A 252 1.52 2.41 5.90
C LEU A 252 1.65 3.14 4.54
N PRO A 253 1.83 2.46 3.39
CA PRO A 253 1.93 3.14 2.10
C PRO A 253 0.71 4.00 1.78
N GLN A 254 -0.50 3.51 2.07
CA GLN A 254 -1.74 4.24 1.83
C GLN A 254 -1.92 5.39 2.82
N MET A 255 -1.50 5.22 4.07
CA MET A 255 -1.55 6.30 5.08
C MET A 255 -0.63 7.46 4.72
N LEU A 256 0.58 7.20 4.21
CA LEU A 256 1.57 8.22 3.82
C LEU A 256 1.07 9.20 2.75
N VAL A 257 0.16 8.75 1.89
CA VAL A 257 -0.43 9.53 0.79
C VAL A 257 -1.84 10.03 1.12
N SER A 258 -2.27 9.90 2.36
CA SER A 258 -3.62 10.25 2.83
C SER A 258 -3.66 11.55 3.63
N PRO A 259 -4.86 12.15 3.80
CA PRO A 259 -5.05 13.30 4.67
C PRO A 259 -5.22 12.91 6.15
N LEU A 260 -5.18 11.61 6.51
CA LEU A 260 -5.38 11.11 7.88
C LEU A 260 -4.12 11.29 8.74
N TRP A 261 -3.67 12.53 8.88
CA TRP A 261 -2.37 12.86 9.46
C TRP A 261 -2.24 12.55 10.95
N VAL A 262 -3.34 12.63 11.71
CA VAL A 262 -3.34 12.27 13.15
C VAL A 262 -3.03 10.78 13.31
N ASP A 263 -3.75 9.93 12.57
CA ASP A 263 -3.56 8.49 12.59
C ASP A 263 -2.21 8.07 12.04
N LEU A 264 -1.76 8.69 10.94
CA LEU A 264 -0.43 8.47 10.38
C LEU A 264 0.68 8.83 11.39
N ASN A 265 0.55 9.96 12.07
CA ASN A 265 1.52 10.38 13.08
C ASN A 265 1.60 9.38 14.23
N ASN A 266 0.47 8.85 14.70
CA ASN A 266 0.44 7.82 15.74
C ASN A 266 1.12 6.53 15.26
N LEU A 267 0.80 6.07 14.05
CA LEU A 267 1.42 4.88 13.45
C LEU A 267 2.95 5.00 13.35
N LEU A 268 3.44 6.13 12.82
CA LEU A 268 4.88 6.39 12.68
C LEU A 268 5.56 6.50 14.04
N LYS A 269 4.95 7.20 15.00
CA LYS A 269 5.48 7.38 16.35
C LYS A 269 5.59 6.07 17.11
N ASP A 270 4.55 5.24 17.06
CA ASP A 270 4.54 3.96 17.76
C ASP A 270 5.59 3.00 17.16
N TYR A 271 5.74 2.99 15.83
CA TYR A 271 6.75 2.18 15.16
C TYR A 271 8.18 2.66 15.46
N LEU A 272 8.46 3.96 15.38
CA LEU A 272 9.77 4.51 15.72
C LEU A 272 10.12 4.27 17.20
N LYS A 273 9.14 4.39 18.10
CA LYS A 273 9.31 4.06 19.51
C LYS A 273 9.70 2.59 19.71
N PHE A 274 9.03 1.66 19.03
CA PHE A 274 9.39 0.25 19.05
C PHE A 274 10.86 0.04 18.62
N MET A 275 11.28 0.68 17.52
CA MET A 275 12.65 0.53 17.02
C MET A 275 13.69 1.10 18.01
N ASP A 276 13.42 2.26 18.59
CA ASP A 276 14.29 2.87 19.61
C ASP A 276 14.40 2.01 20.87
N ASP A 277 13.26 1.48 21.35
CA ASP A 277 13.21 0.57 22.49
C ASP A 277 13.98 -0.74 22.18
N HIS A 278 13.80 -1.31 20.99
CA HIS A 278 14.54 -2.50 20.54
C HIS A 278 16.05 -2.24 20.46
N PHE A 279 16.49 -1.12 19.89
CA PHE A 279 17.92 -0.83 19.78
C PHE A 279 18.59 -0.62 21.14
N ARG A 280 17.85 -0.09 22.12
CA ARG A 280 18.31 0.00 23.52
C ARG A 280 18.41 -1.39 24.15
N GLU A 281 17.35 -2.20 24.06
CA GLU A 281 17.29 -3.54 24.67
C GLU A 281 18.26 -4.55 24.04
N SER A 282 18.48 -4.46 22.73
CA SER A 282 19.40 -5.35 22.00
C SER A 282 20.83 -5.32 22.54
N ALA A 283 21.29 -4.16 23.02
CA ALA A 283 22.62 -4.03 23.63
C ALA A 283 22.71 -4.81 24.95
N ASP A 284 21.67 -4.70 25.79
CA ASP A 284 21.60 -5.40 27.08
C ASP A 284 21.48 -6.92 26.89
N LEU A 285 20.65 -7.36 25.93
CA LEU A 285 20.50 -8.78 25.59
C LEU A 285 21.82 -9.39 25.08
N THR A 286 22.59 -8.63 24.30
CA THR A 286 23.91 -9.05 23.82
C THR A 286 24.89 -9.22 24.99
N PHE A 287 24.93 -8.26 25.92
CA PHE A 287 25.75 -8.37 27.13
C PHE A 287 25.36 -9.57 28.01
N LEU A 288 24.06 -9.79 28.19
CA LEU A 288 23.53 -10.92 28.95
C LEU A 288 23.93 -12.26 28.33
N ALA A 289 23.83 -12.40 27.01
CA ALA A 289 24.23 -13.61 26.30
C ALA A 289 25.73 -13.92 26.49
N TYR A 290 26.61 -12.91 26.47
CA TYR A 290 28.03 -13.07 26.80
C TYR A 290 28.24 -13.56 28.24
N ARG A 291 27.54 -12.95 29.21
CA ARG A 291 27.62 -13.35 30.62
C ARG A 291 27.23 -14.82 30.84
N HIS A 292 26.25 -15.31 30.11
CA HIS A 292 25.79 -16.70 30.16
C HIS A 292 26.57 -17.65 29.22
N ARG A 293 27.57 -17.16 28.49
CA ARG A 293 28.38 -17.93 27.52
C ARG A 293 27.55 -18.53 26.37
N ASN A 294 26.44 -17.91 26.02
CA ASN A 294 25.59 -18.28 24.88
C ASN A 294 26.08 -17.58 23.60
N TYR A 295 27.29 -17.93 23.16
CA TYR A 295 27.96 -17.21 22.05
C TYR A 295 27.22 -17.30 20.72
N SER A 296 26.49 -18.39 20.44
CA SER A 296 25.65 -18.48 19.24
C SER A 296 24.55 -17.42 19.22
N LYS A 297 23.93 -17.13 20.37
CA LYS A 297 22.88 -16.11 20.49
C LYS A 297 23.40 -14.68 20.36
N VAL A 298 24.64 -14.43 20.75
CA VAL A 298 25.30 -13.13 20.49
C VAL A 298 25.32 -12.85 18.98
N ILE A 299 25.69 -13.83 18.16
CA ILE A 299 25.74 -13.67 16.70
C ILE A 299 24.34 -13.38 16.15
N GLU A 300 23.34 -14.17 16.58
CA GLU A 300 21.94 -13.96 16.17
C GLU A 300 21.42 -12.57 16.56
N PHE A 301 21.71 -12.07 17.77
CA PHE A 301 21.27 -10.74 18.21
C PHE A 301 21.92 -9.61 17.43
N VAL A 302 23.21 -9.72 17.12
CA VAL A 302 23.90 -8.71 16.29
C VAL A 302 23.34 -8.72 14.87
N GLN A 303 23.18 -9.89 14.27
CA GLN A 303 22.60 -10.02 12.93
C GLN A 303 21.17 -9.48 12.87
N PHE A 304 20.34 -9.80 13.86
CA PHE A 304 18.97 -9.31 13.93
C PHE A 304 18.90 -7.79 14.11
N LYS A 305 19.77 -7.23 14.96
CA LYS A 305 19.90 -5.78 15.11
C LYS A 305 20.31 -5.11 13.80
N GLU A 306 21.35 -5.61 13.13
CA GLU A 306 21.81 -5.09 11.84
C GLU A 306 20.72 -5.21 10.77
N GLN A 307 19.95 -6.31 10.78
CA GLN A 307 18.82 -6.49 9.88
C GLN A 307 17.76 -5.41 10.07
N LEU A 308 17.40 -5.08 11.32
CA LEU A 308 16.40 -4.05 11.60
C LEU A 308 16.93 -2.62 11.38
N GLN A 309 18.22 -2.37 11.61
CA GLN A 309 18.84 -1.05 11.35
C GLN A 309 18.82 -0.65 9.87
N HIS A 310 18.87 -1.63 8.97
CA HIS A 310 18.82 -1.42 7.53
C HIS A 310 17.43 -1.71 6.92
N SER A 311 16.40 -1.82 7.78
CA SER A 311 15.02 -2.05 7.33
C SER A 311 14.52 -0.91 6.45
N ASN A 312 13.94 -1.26 5.31
CA ASN A 312 13.26 -0.30 4.44
C ASN A 312 12.13 0.45 5.18
N GLN A 313 11.33 -0.25 6.00
CA GLN A 313 10.23 0.39 6.74
C GLN A 313 10.76 1.35 7.80
N TYR A 314 11.86 0.98 8.47
CA TYR A 314 12.51 1.85 9.44
C TYR A 314 13.00 3.14 8.80
N LEU A 315 13.69 3.04 7.67
CA LEU A 315 14.22 4.20 6.96
C LEU A 315 13.11 5.06 6.36
N VAL A 316 12.04 4.46 5.81
CA VAL A 316 10.84 5.20 5.39
C VAL A 316 10.24 5.96 6.56
N ALA A 317 10.00 5.32 7.70
CA ALA A 317 9.39 5.97 8.86
C ALA A 317 10.26 7.11 9.41
N ARG A 318 11.58 6.94 9.45
CA ARG A 318 12.53 7.98 9.88
C ARG A 318 12.51 9.22 9.00
N VAL A 319 12.27 9.06 7.70
CA VAL A 319 12.22 10.18 6.75
C VAL A 319 10.82 10.80 6.70
N GLU A 320 9.77 9.99 6.71
CA GLU A 320 8.38 10.46 6.57
C GLU A 320 7.83 11.12 7.84
N ALA A 321 8.27 10.74 9.05
CA ALA A 321 7.78 11.38 10.28
C ALA A 321 8.13 12.89 10.37
N PRO A 322 9.39 13.31 10.10
CA PRO A 322 9.73 14.72 9.96
C PRO A 322 8.99 15.42 8.82
N ILE A 323 8.85 14.77 7.66
CA ILE A 323 8.12 15.33 6.51
C ILE A 323 6.66 15.57 6.86
N LEU A 324 6.02 14.67 7.61
CA LEU A 324 4.66 14.85 8.08
C LEU A 324 4.52 16.09 8.98
N HIS A 325 5.48 16.33 9.88
CA HIS A 325 5.49 17.55 10.68
C HIS A 325 5.65 18.82 9.82
N LEU A 326 6.48 18.79 8.77
CA LEU A 326 6.59 19.91 7.83
C LEU A 326 5.28 20.11 7.05
N LYS A 327 4.63 19.03 6.58
CA LYS A 327 3.31 19.10 5.91
C LYS A 327 2.24 19.74 6.80
N GLN A 328 2.23 19.41 8.09
CA GLN A 328 1.28 19.92 9.10
C GLN A 328 1.45 21.41 9.40
N ASN A 329 2.69 21.93 9.36
CA ASN A 329 3.02 23.31 9.78
C ASN A 329 3.29 24.26 8.60
N ALA A 330 3.26 23.78 7.36
CA ALA A 330 3.51 24.58 6.16
C ALA A 330 2.56 25.79 5.98
N ASP A 331 1.44 25.80 6.68
CA ASP A 331 0.48 26.91 6.66
C ASP A 331 0.94 28.12 7.49
N ASN A 332 2.04 28.02 8.24
CA ASN A 332 2.60 29.07 9.06
C ASN A 332 4.14 29.02 9.05
N ILE A 333 4.76 30.00 8.36
CA ILE A 333 6.21 30.06 8.21
C ILE A 333 6.98 30.13 9.54
N GLU A 334 6.45 30.78 10.58
CA GLU A 334 7.12 30.82 11.89
C GLU A 334 7.09 29.47 12.62
N GLU A 335 6.02 28.70 12.47
CA GLU A 335 5.93 27.33 13.03
C GLU A 335 6.82 26.38 12.25
N GLU A 336 6.82 26.49 10.92
CA GLU A 336 7.70 25.71 10.04
C GLU A 336 9.18 25.95 10.35
N GLU A 337 9.60 27.20 10.57
CA GLU A 337 10.97 27.53 10.98
C GLU A 337 11.35 26.86 12.31
N ARG A 338 10.45 26.80 13.30
CA ARG A 338 10.69 26.08 14.57
C ARG A 338 10.83 24.58 14.36
N VAL A 339 10.01 23.98 13.50
CA VAL A 339 10.13 22.56 13.13
C VAL A 339 11.49 22.32 12.48
N LEU A 340 11.88 23.15 11.50
CA LEU A 340 13.18 23.04 10.84
C LEU A 340 14.35 23.24 11.81
N GLU A 341 14.26 24.14 12.79
CA GLU A 341 15.25 24.30 13.87
C GLU A 341 15.39 23.02 14.69
N SER A 342 14.28 22.39 15.09
CA SER A 342 14.29 21.12 15.82
C SER A 342 14.94 19.98 15.01
N LEU A 343 14.82 20.04 13.69
CA LEU A 343 15.43 19.13 12.71
C LEU A 343 16.86 19.53 12.30
N LYS A 344 17.49 20.48 13.01
CA LYS A 344 18.82 21.03 12.68
C LYS A 344 18.94 21.47 11.22
N PHE A 345 17.88 22.12 10.73
CA PHE A 345 17.74 22.65 9.37
C PHE A 345 17.92 21.62 8.27
N GLY A 346 17.61 20.35 8.54
CA GLY A 346 17.66 19.27 7.55
C GLY A 346 19.06 18.68 7.28
N ILE A 347 20.11 19.16 7.95
CA ILE A 347 21.50 18.73 7.67
C ILE A 347 21.70 17.24 7.93
N GLN A 348 21.15 16.73 9.02
CA GLN A 348 21.25 15.31 9.39
C GLN A 348 20.58 14.38 8.37
N PHE A 349 19.61 14.88 7.60
CA PHE A 349 18.96 14.08 6.57
C PHE A 349 19.80 13.94 5.30
N ILE A 350 20.71 14.89 5.04
CA ILE A 350 21.72 14.73 3.98
C ILE A 350 22.74 13.66 4.36
N GLU A 351 23.19 13.66 5.62
CA GLU A 351 24.07 12.62 6.16
C GLU A 351 23.39 11.25 6.06
N LEU A 352 22.14 11.16 6.51
CA LEU A 352 21.31 9.97 6.37
C LEU A 352 21.18 9.52 4.92
N SER A 353 20.93 10.45 3.99
CA SER A 353 20.88 10.17 2.54
C SER A 353 22.17 9.52 2.02
N ASN A 354 23.32 10.01 2.47
CA ASN A 354 24.63 9.47 2.09
C ASN A 354 24.87 8.08 2.71
N GLU A 355 24.46 7.87 3.97
CA GLU A 355 24.55 6.57 4.62
C GLU A 355 23.68 5.52 3.93
N ILE A 356 22.44 5.89 3.59
CA ILE A 356 21.48 5.01 2.90
C ILE A 356 22.01 4.59 1.54
N GLY A 357 22.49 5.52 0.71
CA GLY A 357 23.01 5.20 -0.62
C GLY A 357 24.26 4.32 -0.63
N SER A 358 24.90 4.13 0.54
CA SER A 358 26.12 3.30 0.69
C SER A 358 25.87 1.87 1.13
N LYS A 359 24.65 1.50 1.53
CA LYS A 359 24.32 0.20 2.15
C LYS A 359 23.12 -0.47 1.49
N SER A 360 23.08 -1.81 1.54
CA SER A 360 21.91 -2.58 1.09
C SER A 360 20.76 -2.50 2.09
N LEU A 361 19.53 -2.52 1.59
CA LEU A 361 18.33 -2.54 2.42
C LEU A 361 17.92 -3.97 2.79
N THR A 362 17.26 -4.10 3.93
CA THR A 362 16.56 -5.33 4.31
C THR A 362 15.05 -5.17 4.10
N PHE A 363 14.42 -6.26 3.68
CA PHE A 363 12.98 -6.36 3.46
C PHE A 363 12.42 -7.45 4.37
N ASN A 364 11.69 -7.00 5.39
CA ASN A 364 11.19 -7.84 6.48
C ASN A 364 9.65 -7.99 6.42
N GLU A 365 9.01 -7.42 5.40
CA GLU A 365 7.58 -7.52 5.18
C GLU A 365 7.12 -8.97 5.01
N ASP A 366 6.03 -9.35 5.67
CA ASP A 366 5.33 -10.60 5.38
C ASP A 366 4.47 -10.45 4.11
N LEU A 367 5.09 -10.71 2.95
CA LEU A 367 4.39 -10.66 1.67
C LEU A 367 3.45 -11.87 1.45
N GLN A 368 3.51 -12.92 2.29
CA GLN A 368 2.67 -14.10 2.12
C GLN A 368 1.22 -13.85 2.59
N SER A 369 1.02 -12.96 3.56
CA SER A 369 -0.31 -12.57 4.03
C SER A 369 -1.00 -11.57 3.10
N ARG A 370 -0.29 -10.97 2.15
CA ARG A 370 -0.90 -10.06 1.16
C ARG A 370 -1.79 -10.81 0.17
N PRO A 371 -2.92 -10.22 -0.24
CA PRO A 371 -3.75 -10.84 -1.25
C PRO A 371 -3.07 -10.80 -2.63
N TRP A 372 -3.44 -11.74 -3.50
CA TRP A 372 -2.79 -11.91 -4.80
C TRP A 372 -2.86 -10.66 -5.70
N TRP A 373 -3.82 -9.77 -5.48
CA TRP A 373 -4.00 -8.55 -6.25
C TRP A 373 -3.14 -7.36 -5.77
N THR A 374 -2.61 -7.42 -4.55
CA THR A 374 -1.65 -6.44 -4.01
C THR A 374 -0.43 -7.15 -3.42
N PRO A 375 0.33 -7.93 -4.23
CA PRO A 375 1.38 -8.82 -3.73
C PRO A 375 2.57 -8.08 -3.10
N THR A 376 2.73 -6.80 -3.42
CA THR A 376 3.74 -5.90 -2.85
C THR A 376 3.12 -4.53 -2.57
N SER A 377 3.78 -3.69 -1.79
CA SER A 377 3.30 -2.33 -1.49
C SER A 377 3.20 -1.46 -2.74
N GLU A 378 3.99 -1.76 -3.78
CA GLU A 378 4.11 -0.95 -4.99
C GLU A 378 3.21 -1.45 -6.14
N LYS A 379 2.64 -2.66 -6.04
CA LYS A 379 1.82 -3.26 -7.12
C LYS A 379 0.39 -3.50 -6.69
N ASN A 380 -0.55 -3.04 -7.51
CA ASN A 380 -1.97 -3.36 -7.41
C ASN A 380 -2.54 -3.73 -8.78
N TYR A 381 -2.82 -5.01 -9.00
CA TYR A 381 -3.30 -5.52 -10.28
C TYR A 381 -4.72 -5.04 -10.61
N LEU A 382 -5.51 -4.65 -9.62
CA LEU A 382 -6.88 -4.18 -9.86
C LEU A 382 -6.90 -2.80 -10.53
N LEU A 383 -5.81 -2.04 -10.53
CA LEU A 383 -5.75 -0.73 -11.19
C LEU A 383 -5.55 -0.84 -12.71
N GLY A 384 -4.81 -1.86 -13.18
CA GLY A 384 -4.55 -2.11 -14.60
C GLY A 384 -5.59 -3.04 -15.24
N PRO A 385 -5.71 -3.08 -16.58
CA PRO A 385 -6.64 -3.96 -17.29
C PRO A 385 -6.39 -5.44 -16.95
N PHE A 386 -7.38 -6.30 -17.23
CA PHE A 386 -7.19 -7.75 -17.05
C PHE A 386 -6.22 -8.28 -18.12
N GLU A 387 -5.01 -8.66 -17.71
CA GLU A 387 -3.93 -9.08 -18.62
C GLU A 387 -3.69 -10.61 -18.66
N GLY A 388 -4.52 -11.40 -17.97
CA GLY A 388 -4.37 -12.86 -17.91
C GLY A 388 -3.22 -13.35 -17.01
N ILE A 389 -3.09 -14.66 -16.85
CA ILE A 389 -2.38 -15.34 -15.74
C ILE A 389 -0.85 -15.42 -15.93
N SER A 390 -0.33 -15.23 -17.13
CA SER A 390 1.14 -15.26 -17.36
C SER A 390 1.88 -14.15 -16.61
N PHE A 391 1.15 -13.22 -16.00
CA PHE A 391 1.69 -12.06 -15.31
C PHE A 391 1.81 -12.20 -13.79
N PHE A 392 1.39 -13.30 -13.14
CA PHE A 392 1.64 -13.47 -11.69
C PHE A 392 3.12 -13.74 -11.44
N PRO A 393 3.93 -12.73 -11.08
CA PRO A 393 5.36 -12.93 -10.91
C PRO A 393 5.49 -13.61 -9.54
N ARG A 394 5.69 -14.93 -9.53
CA ARG A 394 6.24 -15.62 -8.36
C ARG A 394 7.69 -15.17 -8.08
N GLU A 395 8.31 -14.44 -9.01
CA GLU A 395 9.63 -13.88 -8.87
C GLU A 395 9.58 -12.47 -8.28
N ASN A 396 9.95 -12.38 -7.00
CA ASN A 396 10.29 -11.12 -6.36
C ASN A 396 11.47 -10.50 -7.12
N MET A 397 11.21 -9.44 -7.89
CA MET A 397 12.24 -8.57 -8.48
C MET A 397 12.87 -7.71 -7.38
N THR A 398 13.50 -8.35 -6.39
CA THR A 398 13.99 -7.72 -5.16
C THR A 398 14.99 -6.60 -5.44
N LYS A 399 15.84 -6.75 -6.48
CA LYS A 399 16.84 -5.74 -6.85
C LYS A 399 16.23 -4.47 -7.44
N GLU A 400 15.23 -4.60 -8.29
CA GLU A 400 14.54 -3.43 -8.87
C GLU A 400 13.74 -2.71 -7.79
N ARG A 401 13.06 -3.48 -6.92
CA ARG A 401 12.35 -2.96 -5.76
C ARG A 401 13.28 -2.20 -4.82
N GLU A 402 14.44 -2.76 -4.50
CA GLU A 402 15.46 -2.13 -3.66
C GLU A 402 15.94 -0.80 -4.27
N ALA A 403 16.31 -0.79 -5.55
CA ALA A 403 16.74 0.43 -6.23
C ALA A 403 15.65 1.51 -6.26
N ASN A 404 14.38 1.12 -6.42
CA ASN A 404 13.25 2.07 -6.40
C ASN A 404 13.04 2.64 -5.00
N VAL A 405 13.00 1.80 -3.97
CA VAL A 405 12.81 2.25 -2.58
C VAL A 405 13.96 3.14 -2.13
N LEU A 406 15.22 2.78 -2.44
CA LEU A 406 16.38 3.60 -2.15
C LEU A 406 16.26 5.01 -2.77
N ARG A 407 15.92 5.10 -4.06
CA ARG A 407 15.75 6.38 -4.75
C ARG A 407 14.67 7.24 -4.09
N VAL A 408 13.55 6.64 -3.70
CA VAL A 408 12.44 7.36 -3.05
C VAL A 408 12.86 7.88 -1.66
N ILE A 409 13.47 7.04 -0.82
CA ILE A 409 13.92 7.43 0.52
C ILE A 409 14.99 8.52 0.43
N GLU A 410 15.98 8.36 -0.46
CA GLU A 410 17.01 9.36 -0.68
C GLU A 410 16.41 10.69 -1.13
N ARG A 411 15.49 10.67 -2.10
CA ARG A 411 14.83 11.88 -2.61
C ARG A 411 14.04 12.59 -1.51
N LYS A 412 13.23 11.85 -0.76
CA LYS A 412 12.43 12.39 0.36
C LYS A 412 13.33 12.94 1.47
N SER A 413 14.48 12.32 1.75
CA SER A 413 15.43 12.82 2.76
C SER A 413 16.04 14.19 2.44
N LEU A 414 16.04 14.61 1.16
CA LEU A 414 16.52 15.95 0.79
C LEU A 414 15.51 17.06 1.11
N LEU A 415 14.22 16.73 1.24
CA LEU A 415 13.15 17.72 1.36
C LEU A 415 13.33 18.69 2.54
N PRO A 416 13.61 18.24 3.78
CA PRO A 416 13.75 19.17 4.92
C PRO A 416 14.82 20.25 4.67
N ARG A 417 15.95 19.89 4.06
CA ARG A 417 17.01 20.86 3.75
C ARG A 417 16.61 21.77 2.58
N MET A 418 16.02 21.21 1.52
CA MET A 418 15.59 21.99 0.36
C MET A 418 14.49 22.99 0.70
N ILE A 419 13.54 22.64 1.58
CA ILE A 419 12.52 23.55 2.10
C ILE A 419 13.18 24.70 2.86
N TYR A 420 14.08 24.41 3.80
CA TYR A 420 14.82 25.43 4.54
C TYR A 420 15.56 26.41 3.62
N LEU A 421 16.35 25.89 2.68
CA LEU A 421 17.10 26.72 1.74
C LEU A 421 16.16 27.55 0.85
N SER A 422 15.02 26.98 0.44
CA SER A 422 14.03 27.69 -0.37
C SER A 422 13.39 28.86 0.36
N ILE A 423 13.05 28.69 1.64
CA ILE A 423 12.57 29.78 2.51
C ILE A 423 13.62 30.89 2.61
N ARG A 424 14.90 30.54 2.79
CA ARG A 424 15.99 31.52 2.91
C ARG A 424 16.28 32.24 1.59
N SER A 425 16.34 31.51 0.47
CA SER A 425 16.50 32.05 -0.89
C SER A 425 15.36 33.01 -1.27
N ALA A 426 14.14 32.71 -0.82
CA ALA A 426 13.00 33.59 -0.97
C ALA A 426 13.15 34.92 -0.19
N SER A 427 13.84 34.92 0.95
CA SER A 427 14.01 36.14 1.77
C SER A 427 15.16 37.06 1.33
N ALA A 428 16.13 36.55 0.55
CA ALA A 428 17.43 37.21 0.35
C ALA A 428 17.40 38.46 -0.55
N LEU A 429 16.42 38.59 -1.46
CA LEU A 429 16.48 39.59 -2.55
C LEU A 429 16.08 41.03 -2.13
N LEU A 430 15.52 41.25 -0.94
CA LEU A 430 15.05 42.58 -0.51
C LEU A 430 16.02 43.32 0.41
N LYS A 431 17.03 42.65 0.97
CA LYS A 431 18.08 43.32 1.74
C LYS A 431 19.07 44.11 0.87
N GLU A 432 19.15 43.83 -0.43
CA GLU A 432 20.09 44.49 -1.34
C GLU A 432 19.67 45.91 -1.77
N ASN A 433 18.39 46.30 -1.64
CA ASN A 433 17.93 47.61 -2.11
C ASN A 433 18.12 48.77 -1.11
N PHE A 434 18.62 48.52 0.11
CA PHE A 434 18.73 49.55 1.16
C PHE A 434 20.12 49.73 1.80
N GLU A 435 21.14 48.96 1.42
CA GLU A 435 22.51 49.17 1.92
C GLU A 435 23.48 49.39 0.76
N VAL A 436 23.92 50.65 0.61
CA VAL A 436 24.89 51.14 -0.39
C VAL A 436 26.31 50.55 -0.21
N ASN A 437 26.49 49.48 0.59
CA ASN A 437 27.76 48.78 0.71
C ASN A 437 27.54 47.25 0.76
N GLY A 438 27.45 46.63 -0.41
CA GLY A 438 27.91 45.27 -0.71
C GLY A 438 27.70 44.16 0.34
N SER A 439 26.46 43.85 0.70
CA SER A 439 26.11 42.54 1.25
C SER A 439 25.43 41.75 0.14
N LEU A 440 26.24 41.03 -0.66
CA LEU A 440 25.74 40.01 -1.59
C LEU A 440 24.85 39.04 -0.81
N SER A 441 23.71 38.65 -1.39
CA SER A 441 23.04 37.38 -1.07
C SER A 441 24.05 36.30 -0.64
N ASP A 442 23.83 35.60 0.49
CA ASP A 442 24.80 34.64 1.02
C ASP A 442 25.09 33.57 -0.05
N PRO A 443 26.24 33.66 -0.76
CA PRO A 443 26.48 32.89 -1.99
C PRO A 443 26.52 31.39 -1.69
N LYS A 444 26.73 31.04 -0.42
CA LYS A 444 26.69 29.69 0.11
C LYS A 444 25.29 29.06 0.01
N ILE A 445 24.22 29.79 0.29
CA ILE A 445 22.84 29.27 0.27
C ILE A 445 22.40 28.91 -1.15
N SER A 446 22.64 29.81 -2.12
CA SER A 446 22.27 29.57 -3.52
C SER A 446 23.08 28.42 -4.13
N SER A 447 24.39 28.35 -3.84
CA SER A 447 25.26 27.26 -4.31
C SER A 447 24.88 25.90 -3.72
N GLU A 448 24.48 25.85 -2.44
CA GLU A 448 24.03 24.63 -1.77
C GLU A 448 22.69 24.14 -2.35
N LEU A 449 21.73 25.05 -2.57
CA LEU A 449 20.44 24.70 -3.16
C LEU A 449 20.60 24.17 -4.60
N LYS A 450 21.51 24.76 -5.40
CA LYS A 450 21.87 24.26 -6.73
C LYS A 450 22.41 22.83 -6.66
N PHE A 451 23.36 22.57 -5.75
CA PHE A 451 23.92 21.23 -5.56
C PHE A 451 22.85 20.20 -5.19
N LEU A 452 21.90 20.55 -4.31
CA LEU A 452 20.80 19.67 -3.95
C LEU A 452 19.81 19.47 -5.10
N LEU A 453 19.54 20.49 -5.93
CA LEU A 453 18.74 20.36 -7.14
C LEU A 453 19.38 19.42 -8.16
N GLU A 454 20.70 19.50 -8.36
CA GLU A 454 21.44 18.56 -9.22
C GLU A 454 21.33 17.12 -8.70
N ARG A 455 21.44 16.92 -7.39
CA ARG A 455 21.25 15.60 -6.76
C ARG A 455 19.81 15.10 -6.94
N TYR A 456 18.82 15.96 -6.72
CA TYR A 456 17.41 15.64 -6.87
C TYR A 456 17.07 15.25 -8.32
N ALA A 457 17.58 16.00 -9.30
CA ALA A 457 17.45 15.70 -10.73
C ALA A 457 18.05 14.33 -11.08
N LYS A 458 19.24 14.01 -10.56
CA LYS A 458 19.86 12.68 -10.74
C LYS A 458 19.02 11.55 -10.20
N LEU A 459 18.35 11.75 -9.04
CA LEU A 459 17.44 10.76 -8.47
C LEU A 459 16.17 10.57 -9.30
N LEU A 460 15.72 11.61 -10.02
CA LEU A 460 14.69 11.51 -11.06
C LEU A 460 15.18 10.83 -12.35
N GLY A 461 16.49 10.59 -12.49
CA GLY A 461 17.10 9.96 -13.67
C GLY A 461 17.57 10.95 -14.75
N PHE A 462 17.67 12.24 -14.44
CA PHE A 462 17.99 13.29 -15.40
C PHE A 462 19.19 14.15 -14.95
N SER A 463 19.83 14.84 -15.89
CA SER A 463 20.73 15.93 -15.55
C SER A 463 19.93 17.19 -15.16
N LEU A 464 20.56 18.15 -14.47
CA LEU A 464 19.86 19.39 -14.09
C LEU A 464 19.31 20.14 -15.31
N SER A 465 20.07 20.23 -16.41
CA SER A 465 19.63 20.88 -17.64
C SER A 465 18.42 20.16 -18.27
N ASP A 466 18.48 18.83 -18.35
CA ASP A 466 17.39 18.04 -18.94
C ASP A 466 16.11 18.16 -18.09
N SER A 467 16.25 18.14 -16.76
CA SER A 467 15.13 18.35 -15.84
C SER A 467 14.48 19.73 -16.03
N ILE A 468 15.27 20.79 -16.21
CA ILE A 468 14.75 22.13 -16.49
C ILE A 468 13.99 22.14 -17.82
N GLU A 469 14.55 21.55 -18.87
CA GLU A 469 13.87 21.44 -20.17
C GLU A 469 12.58 20.62 -20.12
N VAL A 470 12.51 19.58 -19.26
CA VAL A 470 11.29 18.79 -19.05
C VAL A 470 10.22 19.66 -18.39
N VAL A 471 10.53 20.34 -17.28
CA VAL A 471 9.58 21.21 -16.57
C VAL A 471 9.08 22.35 -17.48
N LEU A 472 10.00 23.02 -18.18
CA LEU A 472 9.66 24.08 -19.13
C LEU A 472 8.81 23.56 -20.27
N GLY A 473 9.21 22.47 -20.92
CA GLY A 473 8.49 21.87 -22.04
C GLY A 473 7.08 21.41 -21.68
N VAL A 474 6.87 20.85 -20.48
CA VAL A 474 5.53 20.43 -20.03
C VAL A 474 4.67 21.64 -19.66
N SER A 475 5.25 22.69 -19.06
CA SER A 475 4.53 23.92 -18.71
C SER A 475 4.07 24.71 -19.95
N SER A 476 4.88 24.72 -21.02
CA SER A 476 4.57 25.41 -22.27
C SER A 476 3.71 24.58 -23.24
N GLY A 477 3.44 23.31 -22.91
CA GLY A 477 2.69 22.38 -23.76
C GLY A 477 3.47 21.79 -24.93
N VAL A 478 4.79 22.01 -24.99
CA VAL A 478 5.69 21.47 -26.03
C VAL A 478 5.99 19.98 -25.80
N LYS A 479 6.12 19.54 -24.54
CA LYS A 479 6.30 18.14 -24.16
C LYS A 479 4.98 17.56 -23.63
N PRO A 480 4.69 16.27 -23.89
CA PRO A 480 3.45 15.64 -23.42
C PRO A 480 3.45 15.52 -21.90
N SER A 481 2.27 15.63 -21.28
CA SER A 481 2.08 15.48 -19.82
C SER A 481 2.54 14.13 -19.29
N SER A 482 2.46 13.08 -20.13
CA SER A 482 2.93 11.72 -19.83
C SER A 482 4.41 11.62 -19.47
N THR A 483 5.21 12.65 -19.75
CA THR A 483 6.63 12.70 -19.38
C THR A 483 6.86 12.78 -17.87
N ILE A 484 5.87 13.30 -17.12
CA ILE A 484 5.99 13.58 -15.67
C ILE A 484 5.10 12.63 -14.83
N ASP A 485 4.16 11.91 -15.45
CA ASP A 485 3.10 11.18 -14.73
C ASP A 485 3.59 10.11 -13.74
N SER A 486 4.73 9.45 -13.97
CA SER A 486 5.26 8.40 -13.06
C SER A 486 5.79 8.92 -11.73
N ASP A 487 6.25 10.18 -11.70
CA ASP A 487 6.87 10.83 -10.54
C ASP A 487 6.30 12.25 -10.37
N LEU A 488 5.00 12.40 -10.64
CA LEU A 488 4.32 13.69 -10.74
C LEU A 488 4.61 14.60 -9.53
N ILE A 489 4.40 14.09 -8.32
CA ILE A 489 4.60 14.85 -7.07
C ILE A 489 6.06 15.32 -6.96
N ASP A 490 7.01 14.44 -7.28
CA ASP A 490 8.43 14.74 -7.15
C ASP A 490 8.92 15.75 -8.18
N TRP A 491 8.37 15.73 -9.40
CA TRP A 491 8.62 16.73 -10.43
C TRP A 491 8.05 18.10 -10.07
N LEU A 492 6.85 18.16 -9.49
CA LEU A 492 6.30 19.43 -9.01
C LEU A 492 7.08 19.96 -7.81
N ASN A 493 7.52 19.11 -6.88
CA ASN A 493 8.44 19.50 -5.80
C ASN A 493 9.74 20.09 -6.39
N PHE A 494 10.32 19.43 -7.39
CA PHE A 494 11.50 19.93 -8.11
C PHE A 494 11.24 21.31 -8.75
N ALA A 495 10.10 21.52 -9.41
CA ALA A 495 9.75 22.80 -10.02
C ALA A 495 9.61 23.92 -8.98
N VAL A 496 9.07 23.64 -7.79
CA VAL A 496 8.97 24.59 -6.68
C VAL A 496 10.36 25.00 -6.17
N PHE A 497 11.25 24.02 -5.94
CA PHE A 497 12.61 24.30 -5.49
C PHE A 497 13.47 25.00 -6.57
N LEU A 498 13.25 24.67 -7.84
CA LEU A 498 13.86 25.36 -8.98
C LEU A 498 13.42 26.83 -9.02
N ASN A 499 12.13 27.12 -8.81
CA ASN A 499 11.64 28.49 -8.68
C ASN A 499 12.33 29.21 -7.51
N ALA A 500 12.43 28.58 -6.33
CA ALA A 500 13.09 29.17 -5.17
C ALA A 500 14.58 29.47 -5.43
N TRP A 501 15.29 28.61 -6.16
CA TRP A 501 16.67 28.85 -6.57
C TRP A 501 16.78 30.03 -7.54
N ASN A 502 15.95 30.07 -8.59
CA ASN A 502 15.91 31.16 -9.58
C ASN A 502 15.66 32.54 -8.95
N LEU A 503 14.92 32.56 -7.86
CA LEU A 503 14.65 33.76 -7.08
C LEU A 503 15.87 34.28 -6.29
N SER A 504 16.94 33.49 -6.18
CA SER A 504 18.21 33.85 -5.53
C SER A 504 19.39 33.95 -6.49
N SER A 505 19.36 33.23 -7.61
CA SER A 505 20.43 33.16 -8.60
C SER A 505 20.17 34.11 -9.77
N HIS A 506 21.04 35.10 -9.99
CA HIS A 506 21.02 35.92 -11.21
C HIS A 506 21.51 35.17 -12.48
N GLU A 507 21.80 33.86 -12.39
CA GLU A 507 22.45 33.06 -13.45
C GLU A 507 21.56 32.75 -14.67
N LEU A 508 20.23 32.71 -14.54
CA LEU A 508 19.32 32.36 -15.64
C LEU A 508 18.85 33.56 -16.48
N ALA A 509 19.37 34.76 -16.21
CA ALA A 509 19.18 35.93 -17.07
C ALA A 509 20.25 35.94 -18.19
N GLN A 510 20.22 34.97 -19.11
CA GLN A 510 20.92 35.12 -20.39
C GLN A 510 19.96 35.71 -21.45
N PRO A 511 20.40 36.69 -22.27
CA PRO A 511 19.49 37.47 -23.12
C PRO A 511 19.12 36.83 -24.47
N ASP A 512 19.72 35.70 -24.85
CA ASP A 512 19.67 35.23 -26.24
C ASP A 512 18.90 33.90 -26.37
N LEU A 513 17.58 33.97 -26.29
CA LEU A 513 16.65 33.14 -27.08
C LEU A 513 15.28 33.83 -27.05
N ASP A 514 14.95 34.55 -28.12
CA ASP A 514 13.72 35.35 -28.26
C ASP A 514 12.46 34.52 -27.92
N GLY A 515 11.85 34.82 -26.76
CA GLY A 515 10.55 34.28 -26.32
C GLY A 515 10.36 34.12 -24.80
N TYR A 516 11.44 34.07 -24.01
CA TYR A 516 11.38 33.72 -22.58
C TYR A 516 11.06 34.91 -21.66
N LYS A 517 9.77 35.27 -21.55
CA LYS A 517 9.24 36.21 -20.53
C LYS A 517 8.10 35.61 -19.68
N ALA A 518 8.06 34.29 -19.47
CA ALA A 518 7.22 33.71 -18.42
C ALA A 518 8.02 33.67 -17.11
N GLY A 519 7.59 34.44 -16.11
CA GLY A 519 8.26 34.46 -14.79
C GLY A 519 8.25 33.07 -14.15
N SER A 520 9.27 32.76 -13.34
CA SER A 520 9.44 31.45 -12.68
C SER A 520 8.24 31.02 -11.83
N TRP A 521 7.49 31.98 -11.29
CA TRP A 521 6.20 31.77 -10.61
C TRP A 521 5.14 31.14 -11.51
N HIS A 522 4.99 31.66 -12.74
CA HIS A 522 3.97 31.22 -13.69
C HIS A 522 4.14 29.74 -14.08
N ILE A 523 5.39 29.25 -14.16
CA ILE A 523 5.67 27.83 -14.47
C ILE A 523 5.06 26.94 -13.38
N VAL A 524 5.36 27.22 -12.11
CA VAL A 524 4.85 26.43 -10.98
C VAL A 524 3.33 26.53 -10.88
N ASP A 525 2.79 27.75 -10.99
CA ASP A 525 1.35 27.99 -10.92
C ASP A 525 0.58 27.29 -12.03
N SER A 526 1.10 27.32 -13.26
CA SER A 526 0.50 26.66 -14.43
C SER A 526 0.47 25.14 -14.24
N LEU A 527 1.57 24.55 -13.78
CA LEU A 527 1.67 23.11 -13.53
C LEU A 527 0.72 22.68 -12.40
N LEU A 528 0.76 23.36 -11.24
CA LEU A 528 -0.12 23.06 -10.11
C LEU A 528 -1.59 23.14 -10.53
N LYS A 529 -1.99 24.25 -11.17
CA LYS A 529 -3.38 24.44 -11.62
C LYS A 529 -3.80 23.38 -12.64
N LYS A 530 -2.96 23.09 -13.64
CA LYS A 530 -3.24 22.08 -14.67
C LYS A 530 -3.52 20.72 -14.04
N TYR A 531 -2.61 20.21 -13.22
CA TYR A 531 -2.72 18.86 -12.66
C TYR A 531 -3.80 18.76 -11.57
N ILE A 532 -3.98 19.79 -10.74
CA ILE A 532 -5.09 19.83 -9.77
C ILE A 532 -6.44 19.79 -10.50
N SER A 533 -6.65 20.66 -11.49
CA SER A 533 -7.90 20.68 -12.26
C SER A 533 -8.12 19.40 -13.07
N GLU A 534 -7.06 18.80 -13.62
CA GLU A 534 -7.14 17.52 -14.34
C GLU A 534 -7.57 16.38 -13.42
N LYS A 535 -6.99 16.29 -12.21
CA LYS A 535 -7.33 15.26 -11.22
C LYS A 535 -8.74 15.45 -10.63
N VAL A 536 -9.17 16.68 -10.40
CA VAL A 536 -10.56 16.94 -9.98
C VAL A 536 -11.55 16.54 -11.07
N ARG A 537 -11.21 16.73 -12.35
CA ARG A 537 -12.07 16.34 -13.49
C ARG A 537 -12.09 14.85 -13.77
N SER A 538 -11.02 14.12 -13.47
CA SER A 538 -10.95 12.66 -13.67
C SER A 538 -11.67 11.85 -12.60
N MET A 539 -11.97 12.45 -11.44
CA MET A 539 -12.63 11.77 -10.33
C MET A 539 -14.10 11.45 -10.64
N ASP A 540 -14.44 10.16 -10.54
CA ASP A 540 -15.80 9.67 -10.69
C ASP A 540 -16.70 10.20 -9.55
N PRO A 541 -17.90 10.74 -9.87
CA PRO A 541 -18.85 11.17 -8.87
C PRO A 541 -19.37 10.03 -7.96
N LEU A 542 -19.22 8.75 -8.31
CA LEU A 542 -19.76 7.65 -7.51
C LEU A 542 -18.89 7.36 -6.27
N ILE A 543 -19.48 7.49 -5.08
CA ILE A 543 -18.85 7.13 -3.80
C ILE A 543 -18.49 5.63 -3.74
N CYS A 544 -19.06 4.77 -4.57
CA CYS A 544 -18.70 3.34 -4.62
C CYS A 544 -17.49 3.02 -5.51
N SER A 545 -17.01 3.98 -6.32
CA SER A 545 -15.88 3.76 -7.22
C SER A 545 -14.54 3.78 -6.48
N PRO A 546 -13.51 3.05 -6.97
CA PRO A 546 -12.13 3.19 -6.49
C PRO A 546 -11.59 4.61 -6.74
N TRP A 547 -11.21 5.32 -5.68
CA TRP A 547 -10.65 6.68 -5.78
C TRP A 547 -9.14 6.69 -5.96
N VAL A 548 -8.69 6.17 -7.11
CA VAL A 548 -7.26 6.01 -7.43
C VAL A 548 -6.52 7.35 -7.51
N ASP A 549 -7.19 8.41 -7.97
CA ASP A 549 -6.60 9.76 -8.13
C ASP A 549 -6.60 10.59 -6.84
N LEU A 550 -7.38 10.21 -5.80
CA LEU A 550 -7.52 11.00 -4.58
C LEU A 550 -6.18 11.16 -3.81
N PRO A 551 -5.38 10.10 -3.60
CA PRO A 551 -4.07 10.23 -2.99
C PRO A 551 -3.14 11.22 -3.71
N ILE A 552 -3.16 11.23 -5.06
CA ILE A 552 -2.36 12.15 -5.86
C ILE A 552 -2.79 13.58 -5.61
N LEU A 553 -4.11 13.85 -5.59
CA LEU A 553 -4.65 15.17 -5.32
C LEU A 553 -4.30 15.66 -3.90
N VAL A 554 -4.38 14.78 -2.90
CA VAL A 554 -3.96 15.07 -1.52
C VAL A 554 -2.47 15.41 -1.47
N GLN A 555 -1.62 14.64 -2.18
CA GLN A 555 -0.19 14.91 -2.24
C GLN A 555 0.14 16.23 -2.94
N LEU A 556 -0.54 16.57 -4.05
CA LEU A 556 -0.36 17.86 -4.75
C LEU A 556 -0.61 19.05 -3.82
N VAL A 557 -1.63 18.95 -2.95
CA VAL A 557 -1.99 20.01 -1.99
C VAL A 557 -1.05 20.02 -0.78
N SER A 558 -0.68 18.84 -0.27
CA SER A 558 0.11 18.71 0.95
C SER A 558 1.62 18.88 0.77
N GLU A 559 2.15 18.65 -0.44
CA GLU A 559 3.57 18.80 -0.75
C GLU A 559 3.82 20.02 -1.65
N PRO A 560 3.79 19.96 -3.00
CA PRO A 560 4.31 21.04 -3.82
C PRO A 560 3.54 22.35 -3.64
N LEU A 561 2.21 22.33 -3.46
CA LEU A 561 1.45 23.54 -3.18
C LEU A 561 1.78 24.12 -1.79
N ALA A 562 2.03 23.27 -0.79
CA ALA A 562 2.42 23.70 0.55
C ALA A 562 3.82 24.33 0.54
N TRP A 563 4.79 23.70 -0.14
CA TRP A 563 6.14 24.23 -0.30
C TRP A 563 6.15 25.54 -1.08
N HIS A 564 5.35 25.65 -2.14
CA HIS A 564 5.16 26.90 -2.88
C HIS A 564 4.56 27.99 -2.00
N GLY A 565 3.59 27.63 -1.16
CA GLY A 565 3.00 28.49 -0.14
C GLY A 565 4.06 29.05 0.82
N LEU A 566 5.01 28.25 1.29
CA LEU A 566 6.11 28.73 2.15
C LEU A 566 7.06 29.71 1.42
N VAL A 567 7.35 29.47 0.14
CA VAL A 567 8.14 30.40 -0.68
C VAL A 567 7.41 31.74 -0.83
N LEU A 568 6.09 31.73 -1.06
CA LEU A 568 5.25 32.92 -1.09
C LEU A 568 5.22 33.65 0.25
N GLN A 569 5.01 32.92 1.36
CA GLN A 569 5.05 33.49 2.72
C GLN A 569 6.38 34.20 2.99
N SER A 570 7.50 33.55 2.68
CA SER A 570 8.84 34.13 2.90
C SER A 570 9.05 35.41 2.09
N ARG A 571 8.62 35.42 0.81
CA ARG A 571 8.69 36.61 -0.05
C ARG A 571 7.84 37.75 0.50
N VAL A 572 6.57 37.50 0.84
CA VAL A 572 5.67 38.52 1.40
C VAL A 572 6.22 39.07 2.73
N ARG A 573 6.69 38.20 3.61
CA ARG A 573 7.30 38.57 4.90
C ARG A 573 8.52 39.46 4.71
N SER A 574 9.37 39.19 3.71
CA SER A 574 10.55 40.02 3.41
C SER A 574 10.22 41.39 2.79
N SER A 575 9.03 41.52 2.18
CA SER A 575 8.56 42.75 1.53
C SER A 575 7.91 43.75 2.49
N LEU A 576 7.51 43.31 3.69
CA LEU A 576 6.91 44.17 4.70
C LEU A 576 7.99 45.02 5.40
N PRO A 577 7.83 46.35 5.52
CA PRO A 577 8.82 47.20 6.18
C PRO A 577 8.94 46.85 7.67
N SER A 578 10.13 46.42 8.10
CA SER A 578 10.39 46.19 9.53
C SER A 578 10.33 47.52 10.30
N GLY A 579 9.58 47.55 11.40
CA GLY A 579 9.19 48.78 12.08
C GLY A 579 10.36 49.59 12.68
N LYS A 580 10.47 50.84 12.21
CA LYS A 580 10.79 52.11 12.91
C LYS A 580 11.62 53.08 12.04
N ARG A 581 11.20 53.37 10.80
CA ARG A 581 11.58 54.65 10.15
C ARG A 581 10.43 55.22 9.34
N LYS A 582 9.79 56.27 9.87
CA LYS A 582 9.04 57.24 9.06
C LYS A 582 10.04 57.88 8.08
N LYS A 583 10.00 57.50 6.80
CA LYS A 583 10.45 58.37 5.71
C LYS A 583 9.39 58.37 4.61
N LYS A 584 8.96 59.58 4.27
CA LYS A 584 8.05 59.90 3.17
C LYS A 584 8.71 59.49 1.86
N GLY A 585 8.10 58.56 1.16
CA GLY A 585 8.47 58.06 -0.16
C GLY A 585 7.73 56.75 -0.36
N GLY A 586 6.51 56.81 -0.89
CA GLY A 586 5.73 55.61 -1.17
C GLY A 586 6.42 54.80 -2.28
N PRO A 587 6.60 53.49 -2.12
CA PRO A 587 6.90 52.64 -3.27
C PRO A 587 5.62 52.53 -4.12
N ASP A 588 5.73 52.75 -5.42
CA ASP A 588 4.62 52.51 -6.35
C ASP A 588 4.24 51.03 -6.30
N SER A 589 2.98 50.73 -5.97
CA SER A 589 2.38 49.39 -5.89
C SER A 589 2.28 48.64 -7.23
N THR A 590 2.99 49.13 -8.26
CA THR A 590 3.07 48.64 -9.64
C THR A 590 4.45 48.09 -10.01
N SER A 591 5.30 47.78 -9.03
CA SER A 591 6.57 47.11 -9.35
C SER A 591 6.33 45.66 -9.84
N PRO A 592 6.98 45.24 -10.96
CA PRO A 592 6.79 43.92 -11.59
C PRO A 592 6.83 42.68 -10.67
N PRO A 593 7.65 42.64 -9.60
CA PRO A 593 7.71 41.47 -8.72
C PRO A 593 6.44 41.25 -7.89
N PHE A 594 5.76 42.32 -7.48
CA PHE A 594 4.55 42.24 -6.64
C PHE A 594 3.32 41.81 -7.43
N HIS A 595 3.27 42.16 -8.72
CA HIS A 595 2.24 41.66 -9.63
C HIS A 595 2.33 40.14 -9.77
N ALA A 596 3.52 39.60 -10.02
CA ALA A 596 3.73 38.15 -10.18
C ALA A 596 3.37 37.36 -8.91
N ILE A 597 3.70 37.87 -7.72
CA ILE A 597 3.33 37.22 -6.44
C ILE A 597 1.82 37.26 -6.23
N ARG A 598 1.16 38.38 -6.56
CA ARG A 598 -0.31 38.51 -6.46
C ARG A 598 -1.02 37.53 -7.41
N GLU A 599 -0.54 37.40 -8.64
CA GLU A 599 -1.06 36.43 -9.61
C GLU A 599 -0.86 35.00 -9.12
N SER A 600 0.30 34.69 -8.55
CA SER A 600 0.60 33.36 -8.00
C SER A 600 -0.30 32.98 -6.82
N ILE A 601 -0.54 33.91 -5.89
CA ILE A 601 -1.50 33.71 -4.80
C ILE A 601 -2.92 33.52 -5.36
N GLN A 602 -3.33 34.32 -6.34
CA GLN A 602 -4.66 34.19 -6.96
C GLN A 602 -4.82 32.85 -7.70
N SER A 603 -3.78 32.37 -8.39
CA SER A 603 -3.77 31.06 -9.04
C SER A 603 -3.89 29.94 -8.02
N SER A 604 -3.11 30.00 -6.94
CA SER A 604 -3.14 29.01 -5.85
C SER A 604 -4.50 28.99 -5.15
N CYS A 605 -5.10 30.16 -4.89
CA CYS A 605 -6.47 30.25 -4.37
C CYS A 605 -7.47 29.57 -5.31
N GLY A 606 -7.44 29.86 -6.61
CA GLY A 606 -8.35 29.25 -7.57
C GLY A 606 -8.23 27.72 -7.62
N ALA A 607 -6.99 27.20 -7.58
CA ALA A 607 -6.75 25.76 -7.57
C ALA A 607 -7.33 25.07 -6.31
N ILE A 608 -7.15 25.67 -5.12
CA ILE A 608 -7.73 25.11 -3.88
C ILE A 608 -9.25 25.25 -3.86
N GLU A 609 -9.79 26.36 -4.36
CA GLU A 609 -11.25 26.58 -4.42
C GLU A 609 -11.95 25.54 -5.28
N ASP A 610 -11.35 25.17 -6.43
CA ASP A 610 -11.85 24.08 -7.29
C ASP A 610 -11.91 22.75 -6.52
N VAL A 611 -10.86 22.42 -5.74
CA VAL A 611 -10.82 21.21 -4.90
C VAL A 611 -11.87 21.27 -3.79
N MET A 612 -11.95 22.38 -3.07
CA MET A 612 -12.92 22.57 -1.98
C MET A 612 -14.36 22.46 -2.46
N LYS A 613 -14.66 23.02 -3.64
CA LYS A 613 -15.99 22.91 -4.25
C LYS A 613 -16.34 21.45 -4.52
N TRP A 614 -15.43 20.70 -5.16
CA TRP A 614 -15.63 19.28 -5.41
C TRP A 614 -15.79 18.48 -4.11
N LEU A 615 -14.96 18.73 -3.09
CA LEU A 615 -15.06 18.05 -1.79
C LEU A 615 -16.40 18.30 -1.12
N ARG A 616 -16.88 19.55 -1.09
CA ARG A 616 -18.18 19.91 -0.52
C ARG A 616 -19.33 19.26 -1.28
N GLU A 617 -19.25 19.17 -2.61
CA GLU A 617 -20.24 18.47 -3.43
C GLU A 617 -20.31 16.98 -3.11
N GLN A 618 -19.18 16.32 -2.80
CA GLN A 618 -19.17 14.91 -2.40
C GLN A 618 -19.65 14.68 -0.97
N ILE A 619 -19.22 15.52 -0.01
CA ILE A 619 -19.56 15.38 1.41
C ILE A 619 -21.04 15.69 1.66
N ASN A 620 -21.62 16.68 0.96
CA ASN A 620 -23.00 17.11 1.19
C ASN A 620 -24.05 16.18 0.55
N ARG A 621 -23.64 15.10 -0.12
CA ARG A 621 -24.60 14.13 -0.66
C ARG A 621 -25.34 13.43 0.48
N PRO A 622 -26.67 13.26 0.38
CA PRO A 622 -27.44 12.61 1.42
C PRO A 622 -26.96 11.17 1.62
N GLU A 623 -26.81 10.77 2.88
CA GLU A 623 -26.32 9.44 3.25
C GLU A 623 -27.21 8.35 2.64
N ASP A 624 -28.53 8.53 2.68
CA ASP A 624 -29.51 7.59 2.14
C ASP A 624 -29.30 7.30 0.65
N GLU A 625 -28.99 8.31 -0.16
CA GLU A 625 -28.73 8.14 -1.60
C GLU A 625 -27.44 7.32 -1.84
N ASN A 626 -26.41 7.54 -1.02
CA ASN A 626 -25.15 6.81 -1.10
C ASN A 626 -25.32 5.34 -0.65
N LEU A 627 -26.12 5.11 0.38
CA LEU A 627 -26.47 3.77 0.85
C LEU A 627 -27.29 3.01 -0.20
N GLU A 628 -28.33 3.65 -0.75
CA GLU A 628 -29.16 3.07 -1.81
C GLU A 628 -28.33 2.75 -3.05
N THR A 629 -27.45 3.67 -3.46
CA THR A 629 -26.52 3.44 -4.58
C THR A 629 -25.62 2.23 -4.30
N THR A 630 -25.03 2.12 -3.11
CA THR A 630 -24.15 1.00 -2.73
C THR A 630 -24.90 -0.34 -2.79
N LEU A 631 -26.10 -0.38 -2.23
CA LEU A 631 -26.93 -1.58 -2.17
C LEU A 631 -27.52 -1.94 -3.54
N SER A 632 -27.75 -0.96 -4.42
CA SER A 632 -28.26 -1.20 -5.78
C SER A 632 -27.32 -2.07 -6.62
N PHE A 633 -26.00 -2.03 -6.37
CA PHE A 633 -25.02 -2.90 -7.03
C PHE A 633 -25.18 -4.38 -6.70
N LEU A 634 -25.90 -4.71 -5.61
CA LEU A 634 -26.22 -6.07 -5.18
C LEU A 634 -27.58 -6.55 -5.68
N GLN A 635 -28.43 -5.63 -6.18
CA GLN A 635 -29.76 -5.96 -6.69
C GLN A 635 -29.65 -6.50 -8.12
N GLY A 636 -29.61 -7.82 -8.26
CA GLY A 636 -29.57 -8.47 -9.58
C GLY A 636 -30.82 -8.19 -10.44
N LYS A 637 -30.63 -7.95 -11.74
CA LYS A 637 -31.69 -7.71 -12.74
C LYS A 637 -32.46 -8.99 -13.14
N GLY A 638 -32.91 -9.78 -12.18
CA GLY A 638 -33.85 -10.90 -12.39
C GLY A 638 -33.31 -12.14 -13.11
N GLN A 639 -32.07 -12.14 -13.61
CA GLN A 639 -31.38 -13.34 -14.12
C GLN A 639 -30.47 -13.88 -13.02
N ASN A 640 -30.41 -15.20 -12.83
CA ASN A 640 -29.51 -15.89 -11.88
C ASN A 640 -28.04 -15.84 -12.34
N GLU A 641 -27.63 -14.76 -12.98
CA GLU A 641 -26.30 -14.50 -13.49
C GLU A 641 -25.89 -13.07 -13.10
N GLY A 642 -24.62 -12.89 -12.77
CA GLY A 642 -24.12 -11.59 -12.32
C GLY A 642 -24.02 -11.46 -10.79
N PRO A 643 -23.68 -10.26 -10.31
CA PRO A 643 -23.47 -10.01 -8.88
C PRO A 643 -24.78 -10.04 -8.09
N GLY A 644 -24.63 -10.25 -6.79
CA GLY A 644 -25.70 -10.33 -5.78
C GLY A 644 -26.09 -11.76 -5.41
N GLN A 645 -25.59 -12.78 -6.11
CA GLN A 645 -25.92 -14.18 -5.83
C GLN A 645 -25.39 -14.63 -4.47
N VAL A 646 -24.13 -14.31 -4.17
CA VAL A 646 -23.49 -14.70 -2.92
C VAL A 646 -24.10 -13.91 -1.76
N PHE A 647 -24.36 -12.62 -1.99
CA PHE A 647 -25.07 -11.78 -1.01
C PHE A 647 -26.44 -12.36 -0.63
N LYS A 648 -27.26 -12.78 -1.61
CA LYS A 648 -28.57 -13.40 -1.36
C LYS A 648 -28.49 -14.64 -0.48
N ILE A 649 -27.43 -15.45 -0.60
CA ILE A 649 -27.25 -16.64 0.25
C ILE A 649 -27.08 -16.22 1.71
N VAL A 650 -26.22 -15.24 1.96
CA VAL A 650 -25.97 -14.72 3.33
C VAL A 650 -27.21 -14.05 3.90
N GLU A 651 -27.91 -13.25 3.09
CA GLU A 651 -29.16 -12.58 3.48
C GLU A 651 -30.27 -13.60 3.81
N THR A 652 -30.44 -14.60 2.97
CA THR A 652 -31.42 -15.68 3.19
C THR A 652 -31.08 -16.46 4.45
N PHE A 653 -29.80 -16.84 4.62
CA PHE A 653 -29.34 -17.54 5.81
C PHE A 653 -29.57 -16.74 7.09
N SER A 654 -29.31 -15.43 7.07
CA SER A 654 -29.49 -14.53 8.21
C SER A 654 -30.96 -14.30 8.57
N SER A 655 -31.88 -14.42 7.62
CA SER A 655 -33.33 -14.31 7.87
C SER A 655 -33.98 -15.63 8.31
N SER A 656 -33.39 -16.78 7.98
CA SER A 656 -33.94 -18.11 8.26
C SER A 656 -33.26 -18.86 9.43
N ILE A 657 -32.76 -18.13 10.43
CA ILE A 657 -31.93 -18.71 11.51
C ILE A 657 -32.76 -19.65 12.40
N ASN A 658 -32.22 -20.85 12.65
CA ASN A 658 -32.71 -21.76 13.68
C ASN A 658 -31.75 -21.78 14.88
N ASP A 659 -32.13 -21.09 15.96
CA ASP A 659 -31.29 -20.90 17.15
C ASP A 659 -30.81 -22.21 17.78
N THR A 660 -31.64 -23.25 17.74
CA THR A 660 -31.29 -24.57 18.31
C THR A 660 -30.18 -25.30 17.55
N GLN A 661 -29.97 -24.98 16.27
CA GLN A 661 -28.96 -25.65 15.44
C GLN A 661 -27.63 -24.89 15.44
N LEU A 662 -27.67 -23.56 15.45
CA LEU A 662 -26.48 -22.70 15.37
C LEU A 662 -25.77 -22.51 16.72
N GLY A 663 -26.50 -22.66 17.83
CA GLY A 663 -26.03 -22.24 19.15
C GLY A 663 -26.24 -20.73 19.37
N ASP A 664 -26.54 -20.36 20.62
CA ASP A 664 -27.04 -19.03 20.98
C ASP A 664 -26.09 -17.90 20.52
N TRP A 665 -24.79 -18.08 20.69
CA TRP A 665 -23.80 -17.04 20.38
C TRP A 665 -23.63 -16.81 18.88
N ILE A 666 -23.58 -17.87 18.06
CA ILE A 666 -23.49 -17.74 16.59
C ILE A 666 -24.80 -17.13 16.06
N SER A 667 -25.94 -17.60 16.56
CA SER A 667 -27.25 -17.05 16.20
C SER A 667 -27.36 -15.56 16.48
N GLN A 668 -26.93 -15.12 17.67
CA GLN A 668 -26.93 -13.71 18.02
C GLN A 668 -26.01 -12.91 17.10
N ALA A 669 -24.81 -13.43 16.80
CA ALA A 669 -23.88 -12.77 15.91
C ALA A 669 -24.43 -12.61 14.48
N VAL A 670 -25.03 -13.66 13.90
CA VAL A 670 -25.66 -13.59 12.58
C VAL A 670 -26.81 -12.57 12.57
N LYS A 671 -27.65 -12.54 13.62
CA LYS A 671 -28.74 -11.54 13.75
C LYS A 671 -28.25 -10.09 13.86
N CYS A 672 -27.02 -9.88 14.34
CA CYS A 672 -26.42 -8.55 14.44
C CYS A 672 -25.82 -8.06 13.12
N TRP A 673 -25.66 -8.92 12.11
CA TRP A 673 -25.13 -8.50 10.81
C TRP A 673 -26.21 -7.75 10.01
N SER A 674 -25.83 -6.62 9.43
CA SER A 674 -26.72 -5.75 8.65
C SER A 674 -26.01 -5.27 7.38
N PRO A 675 -26.54 -5.53 6.18
CA PRO A 675 -26.01 -5.01 4.92
C PRO A 675 -25.91 -3.48 4.90
N VAL A 676 -26.90 -2.82 5.53
CA VAL A 676 -26.97 -1.36 5.62
C VAL A 676 -25.83 -0.83 6.47
N ASP A 677 -25.47 -1.51 7.55
CA ASP A 677 -24.36 -1.09 8.42
C ASP A 677 -23.01 -1.25 7.73
N VAL A 678 -22.85 -2.31 6.93
CA VAL A 678 -21.66 -2.51 6.08
C VAL A 678 -21.54 -1.42 5.01
N ALA A 679 -22.64 -1.10 4.32
CA ALA A 679 -22.69 -0.02 3.35
C ALA A 679 -22.37 1.33 4.02
N ARG A 680 -22.95 1.59 5.20
CA ARG A 680 -22.66 2.78 6.00
C ARG A 680 -21.18 2.86 6.36
N LYS A 681 -20.56 1.76 6.78
CA LYS A 681 -19.12 1.71 7.10
C LYS A 681 -18.23 2.08 5.90
N ILE A 682 -18.62 1.73 4.67
CA ILE A 682 -17.91 2.17 3.45
C ILE A 682 -18.06 3.68 3.26
N VAL A 683 -19.30 4.18 3.31
CA VAL A 683 -19.64 5.59 3.06
C VAL A 683 -19.01 6.49 4.12
N THR A 684 -19.21 6.19 5.41
CA THR A 684 -18.62 6.94 6.53
C THR A 684 -17.09 6.94 6.44
N GLY A 685 -16.47 5.78 6.17
CA GLY A 685 -15.01 5.70 6.04
C GLY A 685 -14.44 6.59 4.94
N LYS A 686 -15.17 6.75 3.82
CA LYS A 686 -14.82 7.69 2.75
C LYS A 686 -15.06 9.15 3.15
N CYS A 687 -16.22 9.46 3.71
CA CYS A 687 -16.59 10.80 4.13
C CYS A 687 -15.61 11.36 5.18
N THR A 688 -15.08 10.53 6.08
CA THR A 688 -14.03 10.92 7.03
C THR A 688 -12.76 11.39 6.28
N VAL A 689 -12.28 10.61 5.31
CA VAL A 689 -11.09 10.97 4.51
C VAL A 689 -11.31 12.28 3.75
N LEU A 690 -12.48 12.47 3.14
CA LEU A 690 -12.82 13.70 2.44
C LEU A 690 -12.93 14.91 3.39
N SER A 691 -13.46 14.72 4.59
CA SER A 691 -13.61 15.78 5.59
C SER A 691 -12.26 16.26 6.11
N GLU A 692 -11.35 15.33 6.41
CA GLU A 692 -9.96 15.67 6.78
C GLU A 692 -9.25 16.40 5.63
N PHE A 693 -9.48 15.97 4.39
CA PHE A 693 -8.92 16.67 3.23
C PHE A 693 -9.50 18.08 3.08
N LEU A 694 -10.80 18.25 3.27
CA LEU A 694 -11.45 19.56 3.22
C LEU A 694 -10.88 20.49 4.30
N GLN A 695 -10.67 20.00 5.52
CA GLN A 695 -10.06 20.77 6.61
C GLN A 695 -8.63 21.23 6.25
N MET A 696 -7.83 20.36 5.63
CA MET A 696 -6.51 20.73 5.13
C MET A 696 -6.60 21.85 4.07
N CYS A 697 -7.50 21.72 3.10
CA CYS A 697 -7.70 22.75 2.07
C CYS A 697 -8.18 24.08 2.65
N GLU A 698 -9.06 24.05 3.65
CA GLU A 698 -9.55 25.25 4.34
C GLU A 698 -8.45 26.00 5.08
N SER A 699 -7.55 25.26 5.73
CA SER A 699 -6.38 25.85 6.40
C SER A 699 -5.47 26.57 5.41
N LYS A 700 -5.15 25.92 4.28
CA LYS A 700 -4.35 26.51 3.20
C LYS A 700 -5.03 27.70 2.52
N MET A 701 -6.35 27.65 2.32
CA MET A 701 -7.12 28.77 1.79
C MET A 701 -7.05 29.98 2.72
N LYS A 702 -7.20 29.79 4.04
CA LYS A 702 -7.08 30.87 5.03
C LYS A 702 -5.70 31.53 4.97
N LEU A 703 -4.63 30.74 4.87
CA LEU A 703 -3.27 31.24 4.68
C LEU A 703 -3.17 32.13 3.43
N LEU A 704 -3.58 31.60 2.27
CA LEU A 704 -3.45 32.35 1.00
C LEU A 704 -4.27 33.64 1.00
N GLN A 705 -5.45 33.64 1.63
CA GLN A 705 -6.27 34.84 1.81
C GLN A 705 -5.57 35.87 2.71
N ALA A 706 -4.93 35.43 3.80
CA ALA A 706 -4.15 36.31 4.66
C ALA A 706 -2.97 36.94 3.89
N LEU A 707 -2.24 36.16 3.08
CA LEU A 707 -1.18 36.68 2.22
C LEU A 707 -1.69 37.68 1.18
N LYS A 708 -2.84 37.40 0.56
CA LYS A 708 -3.50 38.33 -0.38
C LYS A 708 -3.83 39.67 0.29
N GLN A 709 -4.29 39.65 1.53
CA GLN A 709 -4.55 40.87 2.31
C GLN A 709 -3.26 41.61 2.66
N GLN A 710 -2.20 40.91 3.08
CA GLN A 710 -0.91 41.50 3.41
C GLN A 710 -0.28 42.21 2.20
N ILE A 711 -0.34 41.61 1.00
CA ILE A 711 0.14 42.25 -0.24
C ILE A 711 -0.72 43.44 -0.66
N ALA A 712 -2.02 43.43 -0.36
CA ALA A 712 -2.88 44.58 -0.65
C ALA A 712 -2.59 45.79 0.25
N GLN A 713 -1.90 45.59 1.37
CA GLN A 713 -1.47 46.64 2.31
C GLN A 713 -0.08 47.22 2.00
N VAL A 714 0.67 46.58 1.10
CA VAL A 714 1.96 47.04 0.56
C VAL A 714 1.71 47.78 -0.76
#